data_AF-A0A533Y1H7-F1
#
_entry.id   AF-A0A533Y1H7-F1
#
_cell.length_a   1.000
_cell.length_b   1.000
_cell.length_c   1.000
_cell.angle_alpha   90.00
_cell.angle_beta   90.00
_cell.angle_gamma   90.00
#
_symmetry.space_group_name_H-M   'P 1'
#
loop_
_entity.id
_entity.type
_entity.pdbx_description
1 polymer ?
#
loop_
_entity_poly.entity_id
_entity_poly.type
_entity_poly.pdbx_seq_one_letter_code
_entity_poly.pdbx_strand_id
1 'polypeptide(L)'
;MSQGGSSCRRIVTWADLNNGGDVGGTETLEFSAANAATLCPYLGGSNVLTCVSGGAGGAGQTEATNIINWVRGSSVSGLRDRTFNVVNDSGATVQVQWKLGDVIDATPVIVGAPSTRFDVIYGDQTYAQFFQRYKDRRHVSYVGANDGMLHAFNAGFFVNDDRPIDGTGPIVQARFTTTPKQLGLSTNCAALPCDASVTTYSFRSDAPPLGAELWAFIPQDLLPQLQWLTSPNYAHMYYVDLTPKVTDARIFTPDADHPGGWGTVLIGGFRLGGSCTNCTSGKGTPRVVQADFNGNGTTTDTGNGTSGSDYRAFLSSYFVLDITNPEKEPTLLWVFRDDQLGLTTSDPAIVRVNPSTDANTSSTNERWFVVFGTGPTHHDAFSTQDAQIFVVDLKLGPTYIDNNNTSPGATKGAGNKKGIACPTTAPCITVNSGVASGAVREYDTGITSGFMADATTVDYNFDFRVDVVYAGSVICNGTTTSSGCGGSGPVWKGAMWRLTTNGGDTNPDNWGIACSGGSCSNTDRVPTTLISTFAYTTSQATTCAKASPCNVGPITTAPALTQDDAHNLWLFFGTGRFYSATDKSNVDIQHFFGVKDCIVSGGCSGQTVERNNLFNSSNVVTCSSCPAGTNTSTTGSTSSFTIGFSAGGGNLVNSIQNMDGWFTTFNDPTAPLQTPPRAAMTSGERNLASATLLGGTVFFTTFIPTTDICQSTGTGQLYAVYYLTGGPYTGSAIGSATSGSNTLTAKSLSLGQGLPTQMQVHVGGELPINPTGPTTAGDCAGARVIGITQTSTGAAPITCVKPAQSFYSRMVSWRDL
;
A
#
# COMPACT_ATOMS: atom_id res chain seq x y z
N MET A 1 4.05 28.56 -2.62
CA MET A 1 2.83 28.11 -3.34
C MET A 1 1.90 29.20 -3.90
N SER A 2 2.15 30.51 -3.77
CA SER A 2 1.10 31.55 -4.01
C SER A 2 0.50 31.66 -5.44
N GLN A 3 0.88 30.79 -6.38
CA GLN A 3 0.34 30.73 -7.75
C GLN A 3 0.12 29.28 -8.28
N GLY A 4 0.44 28.25 -7.49
CA GLY A 4 0.34 26.84 -7.90
C GLY A 4 -1.12 26.40 -8.03
N GLY A 5 -1.52 25.96 -9.23
CA GLY A 5 -2.90 25.55 -9.54
C GLY A 5 -3.83 26.68 -9.99
N SER A 6 -3.38 27.93 -9.95
CA SER A 6 -4.15 29.10 -10.42
C SER A 6 -3.58 29.70 -11.71
N SER A 7 -2.26 29.95 -11.78
CA SER A 7 -1.62 30.55 -12.96
C SER A 7 -0.36 29.82 -13.45
N CYS A 8 0.23 28.95 -12.63
CA CYS A 8 1.40 28.17 -13.01
C CYS A 8 1.39 26.74 -12.42
N ARG A 9 2.16 25.85 -13.05
CA ARG A 9 2.42 24.49 -12.56
C ARG A 9 3.57 24.53 -11.56
N ARG A 10 3.31 24.15 -10.30
CA ARG A 10 4.32 24.08 -9.24
C ARG A 10 4.81 22.64 -9.11
N ILE A 11 6.04 22.39 -9.54
CA ILE A 11 6.67 21.06 -9.42
C ILE A 11 7.90 21.19 -8.56
N VAL A 12 7.93 20.46 -7.45
CA VAL A 12 9.04 20.43 -6.50
C VAL A 12 9.83 19.14 -6.75
N THR A 13 11.15 19.21 -6.59
CA THR A 13 12.02 18.04 -6.61
C THR A 13 13.04 18.19 -5.49
N TRP A 14 13.67 17.08 -5.13
CA TRP A 14 14.87 17.07 -4.30
C TRP A 14 16.08 16.65 -5.13
N ALA A 15 17.24 17.21 -4.80
CA ALA A 15 18.54 16.82 -5.32
C ALA A 15 19.58 16.90 -4.19
N ASP A 16 20.20 15.78 -3.86
CA ASP A 16 21.22 15.54 -2.83
C ASP A 16 22.53 16.23 -3.20
N LEU A 17 22.56 17.57 -3.13
CA LEU A 17 23.68 18.36 -3.63
C LEU A 17 24.97 18.07 -2.85
N ASN A 18 24.85 17.78 -1.55
CA ASN A 18 26.00 17.50 -0.68
C ASN A 18 26.43 16.03 -0.65
N ASN A 19 25.66 15.12 -1.26
CA ASN A 19 25.86 13.67 -1.21
C ASN A 19 25.84 13.09 0.22
N GLY A 20 25.08 13.69 1.13
CA GLY A 20 24.86 13.24 2.52
C GLY A 20 23.72 12.23 2.65
N GLY A 21 22.77 12.25 1.71
CA GLY A 21 21.62 11.34 1.68
C GLY A 21 20.46 11.75 2.59
N ASP A 22 20.68 12.71 3.50
CA ASP A 22 19.64 13.42 4.25
C ASP A 22 19.06 14.58 3.44
N VAL A 23 17.84 15.02 3.78
CA VAL A 23 17.17 16.11 3.08
C VAL A 23 17.57 17.45 3.70
N GLY A 24 18.52 18.14 3.07
CA GLY A 24 19.00 19.45 3.51
C GLY A 24 18.11 20.62 3.07
N GLY A 25 18.16 21.73 3.83
CA GLY A 25 17.32 22.92 3.57
C GLY A 25 17.56 23.64 2.23
N THR A 26 18.68 23.37 1.54
CA THR A 26 19.02 23.95 0.22
C THR A 26 18.82 22.98 -0.95
N GLU A 27 18.34 21.77 -0.68
CA GLU A 27 18.30 20.67 -1.66
C GLU A 27 16.91 20.45 -2.27
N THR A 28 15.90 21.08 -1.68
CA THR A 28 14.56 21.14 -2.27
C THR A 28 14.52 22.29 -3.27
N LEU A 29 14.21 21.97 -4.53
CA LEU A 29 14.28 22.90 -5.66
C LEU A 29 12.98 22.85 -6.46
N GLU A 30 12.68 23.93 -7.18
CA GLU A 30 11.65 23.85 -8.22
C GLU A 30 12.20 23.09 -9.43
N PHE A 31 11.46 22.12 -9.94
CA PHE A 31 11.76 21.47 -11.20
C PHE A 31 11.40 22.41 -12.36
N SER A 32 12.31 23.34 -12.69
CA SER A 32 12.10 24.39 -13.69
C SER A 32 13.37 24.69 -14.48
N ALA A 33 13.21 25.30 -15.66
CA ALA A 33 14.35 25.68 -16.50
C ALA A 33 15.33 26.65 -15.81
N ALA A 34 14.84 27.43 -14.83
CA ALA A 34 15.70 28.29 -14.01
C ALA A 34 16.72 27.50 -13.17
N ASN A 35 16.38 26.26 -12.80
CA ASN A 35 17.24 25.34 -12.06
C ASN A 35 17.88 24.27 -12.96
N ALA A 36 17.79 24.41 -14.29
CA ALA A 36 18.35 23.43 -15.23
C ALA A 36 19.85 23.21 -15.00
N ALA A 37 20.59 24.27 -14.69
CA ALA A 37 22.02 24.19 -14.38
C ALA A 37 22.35 23.20 -13.26
N THR A 38 21.58 23.25 -12.18
CA THR A 38 21.71 22.39 -11.00
C THR A 38 21.17 20.99 -11.25
N LEU A 39 20.08 20.86 -12.01
CA LEU A 39 19.42 19.57 -12.27
C LEU A 39 20.06 18.77 -13.42
N CYS A 40 20.87 19.40 -14.27
CA CYS A 40 21.49 18.77 -15.44
C CYS A 40 22.18 17.42 -15.10
N PRO A 41 23.02 17.30 -14.05
CA PRO A 41 23.64 16.04 -13.66
C PRO A 41 22.63 14.94 -13.29
N TYR A 42 21.46 15.32 -12.77
CA TYR A 42 20.45 14.40 -12.24
C TYR A 42 19.47 13.90 -13.30
N LEU A 43 19.37 14.57 -14.46
CA LEU A 43 18.41 14.18 -15.51
C LEU A 43 18.92 13.05 -16.42
N GLY A 44 20.20 12.68 -16.29
CA GLY A 44 20.77 11.50 -16.94
C GLY A 44 20.75 11.52 -18.47
N GLY A 45 20.57 12.69 -19.10
CA GLY A 45 20.47 12.84 -20.56
C GLY A 45 21.68 12.30 -21.33
N SER A 46 21.54 12.17 -22.65
CA SER A 46 22.59 11.62 -23.52
C SER A 46 23.88 12.44 -23.49
N ASN A 47 23.78 13.75 -23.22
CA ASN A 47 24.90 14.67 -23.12
C ASN A 47 25.22 15.04 -21.66
N VAL A 48 24.81 14.23 -20.68
CA VAL A 48 24.98 14.53 -19.25
C VAL A 48 26.44 14.76 -18.84
N LEU A 49 27.40 14.13 -19.53
CA LEU A 49 28.83 14.36 -19.33
C LEU A 49 29.28 15.81 -19.62
N THR A 50 28.45 16.59 -20.32
CA THR A 50 28.70 18.02 -20.60
C THR A 50 28.02 18.96 -19.61
N CYS A 51 27.35 18.43 -18.58
CA CYS A 51 26.78 19.18 -17.46
C CYS A 51 27.85 19.66 -16.46
N VAL A 52 28.95 20.24 -16.94
CA VAL A 52 30.07 20.72 -16.09
C VAL A 52 29.92 22.19 -15.69
N SER A 53 30.35 22.53 -14.47
CA SER A 53 30.40 23.93 -14.03
C SER A 53 31.40 24.75 -14.88
N GLY A 54 31.02 25.96 -15.28
CA GLY A 54 31.88 26.88 -16.05
C GLY A 54 31.74 26.83 -17.58
N GLY A 55 30.88 25.97 -18.14
CA GLY A 55 30.52 26.00 -19.56
C GLY A 55 29.24 26.80 -19.81
N ALA A 56 29.35 27.99 -20.42
CA ALA A 56 28.18 28.68 -20.97
C ALA A 56 27.53 27.79 -22.05
N GLY A 57 26.28 27.34 -21.83
CA GLY A 57 25.46 26.71 -22.88
C GLY A 57 25.95 25.36 -23.43
N GLY A 58 26.42 24.44 -22.58
CA GLY A 58 26.74 23.07 -23.01
C GLY A 58 25.53 22.30 -23.60
N ALA A 59 25.79 21.28 -24.43
CA ALA A 59 24.76 20.42 -25.02
C ALA A 59 23.87 19.76 -23.96
N GLY A 60 24.45 19.35 -22.83
CA GLY A 60 23.74 18.79 -21.67
C GLY A 60 22.80 19.79 -21.01
N GLN A 61 23.19 21.06 -20.87
CA GLN A 61 22.32 22.10 -20.28
C GLN A 61 21.11 22.40 -21.16
N THR A 62 21.31 22.37 -22.48
CA THR A 62 20.22 22.51 -23.46
C THR A 62 19.29 21.30 -23.39
N GLU A 63 19.84 20.09 -23.34
CA GLU A 63 19.08 18.85 -23.19
C GLU A 63 18.28 18.84 -21.87
N ALA A 64 18.90 19.19 -20.74
CA ALA A 64 18.26 19.31 -19.43
C ALA A 64 17.08 20.29 -19.47
N THR A 65 17.27 21.46 -20.07
CA THR A 65 16.21 22.46 -20.25
C THR A 65 15.06 21.90 -21.08
N ASN A 66 15.36 21.17 -22.16
CA ASN A 66 14.35 20.53 -23.01
C ASN A 66 13.59 19.43 -22.28
N ILE A 67 14.27 18.56 -21.52
CA ILE A 67 13.64 17.53 -20.69
C ILE A 67 12.72 18.19 -19.66
N ILE A 68 13.19 19.21 -18.95
CA ILE A 68 12.39 19.93 -17.95
C ILE A 68 11.13 20.55 -18.58
N ASN A 69 11.28 21.26 -19.70
CA ASN A 69 10.16 21.87 -20.40
C ASN A 69 9.14 20.83 -20.88
N TRP A 70 9.62 19.71 -21.42
CA TRP A 70 8.78 18.60 -21.87
C TRP A 70 8.00 17.98 -20.71
N VAL A 71 8.66 17.65 -19.59
CA VAL A 71 8.05 17.04 -18.40
C VAL A 71 7.01 18.00 -17.79
N ARG A 72 7.30 19.30 -17.74
CA ARG A 72 6.37 20.33 -17.27
C ARG A 72 5.12 20.46 -18.15
N GLY A 73 5.14 19.94 -19.38
CA GLY A 73 3.97 19.83 -20.25
C GLY A 73 4.09 20.56 -21.59
N SER A 74 5.22 21.21 -21.88
CA SER A 74 5.43 21.92 -23.15
C SER A 74 5.76 20.94 -24.28
N SER A 75 5.29 21.21 -25.50
CA SER A 75 5.82 20.54 -26.69
C SER A 75 7.22 21.07 -27.02
N VAL A 76 8.15 20.15 -27.30
CA VAL A 76 9.55 20.45 -27.62
C VAL A 76 9.93 19.68 -28.88
N SER A 77 10.39 20.38 -29.91
CA SER A 77 10.74 19.78 -31.20
C SER A 77 11.81 18.69 -31.04
N GLY A 78 11.58 17.53 -31.67
CA GLY A 78 12.48 16.38 -31.63
C GLY A 78 12.26 15.44 -30.43
N LEU A 79 11.47 15.85 -29.43
CA LEU A 79 10.99 14.98 -28.36
C LEU A 79 9.61 14.42 -28.70
N ARG A 80 9.14 13.44 -27.92
CA ARG A 80 7.81 12.83 -28.05
C ARG A 80 6.72 13.89 -28.12
N ASP A 81 5.80 13.77 -29.07
CA ASP A 81 4.69 14.73 -29.16
C ASP A 81 3.75 14.59 -27.95
N ARG A 82 3.35 15.73 -27.38
CA ARG A 82 2.37 15.83 -26.30
C ARG A 82 1.06 16.45 -26.75
N THR A 83 0.96 16.84 -28.03
CA THR A 83 -0.22 17.50 -28.57
C THR A 83 -1.26 16.50 -29.05
N PHE A 84 -2.53 16.83 -28.83
CA PHE A 84 -3.64 16.02 -29.30
C PHE A 84 -4.88 16.89 -29.50
N ASN A 85 -5.80 16.39 -30.31
CA ASN A 85 -7.04 17.07 -30.63
C ASN A 85 -8.12 16.70 -29.60
N VAL A 86 -8.69 17.69 -28.93
CA VAL A 86 -9.86 17.54 -28.05
C VAL A 86 -11.02 18.38 -28.56
N VAL A 87 -12.23 17.95 -28.26
CA VAL A 87 -13.43 18.76 -28.46
C VAL A 87 -13.61 19.62 -27.20
N ASN A 88 -13.55 20.94 -27.35
CA ASN A 88 -13.81 21.85 -26.23
C ASN A 88 -15.32 21.95 -25.93
N ASP A 89 -15.69 22.69 -24.87
CA ASP A 89 -17.09 22.88 -24.46
C ASP A 89 -17.98 23.54 -25.54
N SER A 90 -17.37 24.18 -26.55
CA SER A 90 -18.09 24.76 -27.70
C SER A 90 -18.28 23.78 -28.88
N GLY A 91 -17.83 22.52 -28.75
CA GLY A 91 -17.89 21.52 -29.81
C GLY A 91 -16.79 21.65 -30.87
N ALA A 92 -15.82 22.55 -30.69
CA ALA A 92 -14.72 22.75 -31.63
C ALA A 92 -13.53 21.85 -31.29
N THR A 93 -12.93 21.23 -32.32
CA THR A 93 -11.67 20.52 -32.18
C THR A 93 -10.54 21.52 -31.97
N VAL A 94 -9.93 21.49 -30.80
CA VAL A 94 -8.77 22.30 -30.43
C VAL A 94 -7.59 21.40 -30.10
N GLN A 95 -6.38 21.85 -30.46
CA GLN A 95 -5.16 21.17 -30.08
C GLN A 95 -4.78 21.57 -28.66
N VAL A 96 -4.59 20.59 -27.79
CA VAL A 96 -4.16 20.80 -26.40
C VAL A 96 -2.94 19.94 -26.10
N GLN A 97 -2.21 20.27 -25.03
CA GLN A 97 -1.06 19.51 -24.56
C GLN A 97 -1.46 18.69 -23.33
N TRP A 98 -1.23 17.37 -23.37
CA TRP A 98 -1.35 16.54 -22.16
C TRP A 98 -0.34 17.06 -21.15
N LYS A 99 -0.73 17.25 -19.89
CA LYS A 99 0.19 17.67 -18.81
C LYS A 99 0.46 16.56 -17.78
N LEU A 100 -0.52 15.69 -17.60
CA LEU A 100 -0.49 14.58 -16.65
C LEU A 100 0.01 13.30 -17.34
N GLY A 101 0.79 12.50 -16.61
CA GLY A 101 1.12 11.13 -16.97
C GLY A 101 -0.06 10.17 -16.79
N ASP A 102 0.10 8.95 -17.29
CA ASP A 102 -0.85 7.88 -17.07
C ASP A 102 -0.77 7.42 -15.60
N VAL A 103 -1.93 7.27 -14.97
CA VAL A 103 -2.08 6.63 -13.66
C VAL A 103 -2.51 5.19 -13.92
N ILE A 104 -1.64 4.23 -13.60
CA ILE A 104 -1.90 2.82 -13.92
C ILE A 104 -2.33 2.05 -12.68
N ASP A 105 -1.50 2.11 -11.64
CA ASP A 105 -1.54 1.16 -10.53
C ASP A 105 -1.71 1.90 -9.18
N ALA A 106 -1.30 3.17 -9.11
CA ALA A 106 -1.59 4.05 -7.99
C ALA A 106 -3.08 4.41 -7.89
N THR A 107 -3.65 4.24 -6.70
CA THR A 107 -5.01 4.71 -6.40
C THR A 107 -4.97 6.14 -5.82
N PRO A 108 -5.80 7.08 -6.27
CA PRO A 108 -5.89 8.40 -5.66
C PRO A 108 -6.32 8.34 -4.20
N VAL A 109 -5.57 8.98 -3.31
CA VAL A 109 -5.87 9.06 -1.86
C VAL A 109 -6.32 10.46 -1.50
N ILE A 110 -7.52 10.56 -0.91
CA ILE A 110 -8.09 11.84 -0.49
C ILE A 110 -7.75 12.09 0.98
N VAL A 111 -7.13 13.23 1.26
CA VAL A 111 -6.81 13.68 2.61
C VAL A 111 -7.69 14.89 2.94
N GLY A 112 -8.60 14.69 3.88
CA GLY A 112 -9.48 15.73 4.44
C GLY A 112 -9.28 15.81 5.95
N ALA A 113 -10.34 15.98 6.73
CA ALA A 113 -10.29 15.94 8.19
C ALA A 113 -9.44 14.76 8.73
N PRO A 114 -8.63 14.95 9.79
CA PRO A 114 -7.90 13.84 10.43
C PRO A 114 -8.86 12.69 10.80
N SER A 115 -8.62 11.50 10.24
CA SER A 115 -9.58 10.40 10.21
C SER A 115 -9.36 9.33 11.27
N THR A 116 -8.14 9.24 11.83
CA THR A 116 -7.78 8.21 12.83
C THR A 116 -8.45 8.42 14.18
N ARG A 117 -8.77 9.67 14.57
CA ARG A 117 -9.51 10.00 15.81
C ARG A 117 -8.89 9.38 17.08
N PHE A 118 -7.56 9.49 17.26
CA PHE A 118 -6.86 8.99 18.45
C PHE A 118 -7.36 9.64 19.76
N ASP A 119 -8.00 10.81 19.67
CA ASP A 119 -8.71 11.47 20.77
C ASP A 119 -9.94 10.68 21.25
N VAL A 120 -10.61 9.95 20.35
CA VAL A 120 -11.79 9.13 20.64
C VAL A 120 -11.39 7.70 21.00
N ILE A 121 -10.45 7.11 20.25
CA ILE A 121 -10.05 5.71 20.43
C ILE A 121 -9.21 5.53 21.70
N TYR A 122 -8.23 6.40 21.93
CA TYR A 122 -7.25 6.26 23.02
C TYR A 122 -7.32 7.38 24.07
N GLY A 123 -8.14 8.42 23.85
CA GLY A 123 -8.26 9.54 24.78
C GLY A 123 -7.13 10.57 24.70
N ASP A 124 -6.37 10.60 23.59
CA ASP A 124 -5.26 11.56 23.44
C ASP A 124 -5.77 13.00 23.29
N GLN A 125 -5.56 13.81 24.34
CA GLN A 125 -6.00 15.20 24.37
C GLN A 125 -5.22 16.10 23.38
N THR A 126 -3.97 15.78 23.08
CA THR A 126 -3.16 16.55 22.11
C THR A 126 -3.62 16.27 20.68
N TYR A 127 -4.06 15.05 20.38
CA TYR A 127 -4.68 14.75 19.09
C TYR A 127 -6.02 15.48 18.93
N ALA A 128 -6.77 15.68 20.01
CA ALA A 128 -8.00 16.48 19.95
C ALA A 128 -7.73 17.92 19.46
N GLN A 129 -6.61 18.52 19.86
CA GLN A 129 -6.19 19.84 19.38
C GLN A 129 -5.86 19.81 17.88
N PHE A 130 -5.13 18.78 17.45
CA PHE A 130 -4.81 18.54 16.04
C PHE A 130 -6.07 18.34 15.17
N PHE A 131 -7.00 17.49 15.62
CA PHE A 131 -8.27 17.26 14.95
C PHE A 131 -9.07 18.56 14.83
N GLN A 132 -9.23 19.33 15.91
CA GLN A 132 -9.96 20.60 15.86
C GLN A 132 -9.30 21.63 14.93
N ARG A 133 -7.96 21.62 14.82
CA ARG A 133 -7.21 22.47 13.90
C ARG A 133 -7.51 22.15 12.42
N TYR A 134 -7.64 20.87 12.08
CA TYR A 134 -7.66 20.38 10.70
C TYR A 134 -8.97 19.73 10.24
N LYS A 135 -10.00 19.65 11.08
CA LYS A 135 -11.31 19.06 10.73
C LYS A 135 -11.97 19.71 9.50
N ASP A 136 -11.70 21.00 9.27
CA ASP A 136 -12.25 21.78 8.16
C ASP A 136 -11.18 22.12 7.10
N ARG A 137 -10.05 21.39 7.08
CA ARG A 137 -8.99 21.64 6.09
C ARG A 137 -9.44 21.31 4.68
N ARG A 138 -8.80 21.93 3.68
CA ARG A 138 -9.02 21.61 2.27
C ARG A 138 -8.76 20.13 2.02
N HIS A 139 -9.66 19.48 1.31
CA HIS A 139 -9.44 18.13 0.84
C HIS A 139 -8.49 18.15 -0.36
N VAL A 140 -7.48 17.29 -0.33
CA VAL A 140 -6.49 17.16 -1.41
C VAL A 140 -6.44 15.70 -1.84
N SER A 141 -6.48 15.46 -3.15
CA SER A 141 -6.30 14.12 -3.74
C SER A 141 -4.86 13.95 -4.19
N TYR A 142 -4.19 12.92 -3.67
CA TYR A 142 -2.81 12.57 -3.99
C TYR A 142 -2.75 11.31 -4.84
N VAL A 143 -1.98 11.34 -5.92
CA VAL A 143 -1.83 10.18 -6.81
C VAL A 143 -0.47 10.18 -7.50
N GLY A 144 0.18 9.02 -7.56
CA GLY A 144 1.39 8.81 -8.34
C GLY A 144 1.05 8.62 -9.83
N ALA A 145 1.92 9.10 -10.72
CA ALA A 145 1.77 8.89 -12.16
C ALA A 145 3.09 8.51 -12.86
N ASN A 146 2.95 8.01 -14.08
CA ASN A 146 4.08 7.59 -14.92
C ASN A 146 4.95 8.74 -15.44
N ASP A 147 4.61 10.00 -15.19
CA ASP A 147 5.44 11.15 -15.56
C ASP A 147 6.52 11.45 -14.52
N GLY A 148 6.72 10.54 -13.55
CA GLY A 148 7.73 10.66 -12.50
C GLY A 148 7.24 11.37 -11.25
N MET A 149 5.96 11.73 -11.18
CA MET A 149 5.44 12.64 -10.18
C MET A 149 4.41 12.01 -9.25
N LEU A 150 4.45 12.44 -7.99
CA LEU A 150 3.27 12.49 -7.13
C LEU A 150 2.54 13.80 -7.39
N HIS A 151 1.25 13.74 -7.72
CA HIS A 151 0.40 14.91 -7.94
C HIS A 151 -0.52 15.17 -6.75
N ALA A 152 -0.76 16.45 -6.45
CA ALA A 152 -1.72 16.90 -5.46
C ALA A 152 -2.81 17.76 -6.12
N PHE A 153 -4.06 17.29 -6.11
CA PHE A 153 -5.20 17.97 -6.72
C PHE A 153 -6.16 18.54 -5.67
N ASN A 154 -6.66 19.75 -5.92
CA ASN A 154 -7.66 20.38 -5.06
C ASN A 154 -9.01 19.67 -5.16
N ALA A 155 -9.40 18.93 -4.12
CA ALA A 155 -10.76 18.40 -4.02
C ALA A 155 -11.74 19.41 -3.38
N GLY A 156 -11.23 20.51 -2.80
CA GLY A 156 -12.03 21.59 -2.22
C GLY A 156 -12.33 21.41 -0.74
N PHE A 157 -13.14 22.30 -0.18
CA PHE A 157 -13.64 22.23 1.18
C PHE A 157 -14.98 21.52 1.22
N PHE A 158 -15.09 20.51 2.07
CA PHE A 158 -16.35 19.83 2.30
C PHE A 158 -17.29 20.74 3.10
N VAL A 159 -18.53 20.89 2.62
CA VAL A 159 -19.58 21.68 3.25
C VAL A 159 -20.83 20.82 3.37
N ASN A 160 -21.30 20.67 4.60
CA ASN A 160 -22.59 20.07 4.93
C ASN A 160 -23.57 21.15 5.41
N ASP A 161 -24.37 21.69 4.51
CA ASP A 161 -25.42 22.65 4.86
C ASP A 161 -26.69 22.41 4.06
N ASP A 162 -27.84 22.81 4.63
CA ASP A 162 -29.14 22.66 3.96
C ASP A 162 -29.43 23.85 3.01
N ARG A 163 -28.40 24.47 2.43
CA ARG A 163 -28.59 25.63 1.55
C ARG A 163 -28.66 25.20 0.07
N PRO A 164 -29.53 25.80 -0.74
CA PRO A 164 -29.50 25.63 -2.19
C PRO A 164 -28.12 26.00 -2.79
N ILE A 165 -27.72 25.36 -3.90
CA ILE A 165 -26.44 25.61 -4.58
C ILE A 165 -26.30 27.07 -5.06
N ASP A 166 -27.41 27.68 -5.48
CA ASP A 166 -27.52 29.01 -6.11
C ASP A 166 -28.56 29.92 -5.44
N GLY A 167 -29.09 29.51 -4.27
CA GLY A 167 -30.22 30.17 -3.61
C GLY A 167 -31.60 29.86 -4.23
N THR A 168 -31.67 29.11 -5.33
CA THR A 168 -32.91 28.81 -6.07
C THR A 168 -33.11 27.32 -6.44
N GLY A 169 -32.16 26.44 -6.11
CA GLY A 169 -32.18 25.02 -6.43
C GLY A 169 -32.54 24.06 -5.28
N PRO A 170 -32.43 22.73 -5.51
CA PRO A 170 -32.65 21.73 -4.48
C PRO A 170 -31.66 21.90 -3.32
N ILE A 171 -32.12 21.61 -2.10
CA ILE A 171 -31.26 21.53 -0.92
C ILE A 171 -30.30 20.35 -1.13
N VAL A 172 -29.00 20.64 -1.14
CA VAL A 172 -27.96 19.62 -1.28
C VAL A 172 -27.24 19.50 0.05
N GLN A 173 -27.41 18.37 0.74
CA GLN A 173 -26.90 18.15 2.09
C GLN A 173 -25.35 18.14 2.18
N ALA A 174 -24.64 17.91 1.07
CA ALA A 174 -23.19 17.86 1.04
C ALA A 174 -22.62 18.34 -0.31
N ARG A 175 -21.62 19.21 -0.30
CA ARG A 175 -20.92 19.70 -1.50
C ARG A 175 -19.45 20.01 -1.22
N PHE A 176 -18.66 20.08 -2.29
CA PHE A 176 -17.30 20.63 -2.28
C PHE A 176 -17.29 22.05 -2.83
N THR A 177 -16.53 22.94 -2.19
CA THR A 177 -16.40 24.34 -2.59
C THR A 177 -14.93 24.77 -2.65
N THR A 178 -14.62 25.80 -3.43
CA THR A 178 -13.24 26.34 -3.50
C THR A 178 -12.89 27.23 -2.30
N THR A 179 -13.92 27.69 -1.58
CA THR A 179 -13.83 28.64 -0.47
C THR A 179 -14.00 27.91 0.86
N PRO A 180 -13.17 28.20 1.88
CA PRO A 180 -13.34 27.57 3.19
C PRO A 180 -14.67 27.96 3.83
N LYS A 181 -15.17 27.09 4.71
CA LYS A 181 -16.32 27.38 5.57
C LYS A 181 -16.00 28.60 6.45
N GLN A 182 -16.61 29.75 6.16
CA GLN A 182 -16.48 30.93 7.02
C GLN A 182 -17.26 30.72 8.32
N LEU A 183 -16.56 30.46 9.41
CA LEU A 183 -17.10 30.51 10.76
C LEU A 183 -17.14 31.99 11.23
N GLY A 184 -18.08 32.76 10.66
CA GLY A 184 -18.24 34.19 10.95
C GLY A 184 -17.23 35.11 10.23
N LEU A 185 -17.20 36.39 10.63
CA LEU A 185 -16.33 37.44 10.07
C LEU A 185 -14.89 37.40 10.62
N SER A 186 -14.54 36.40 11.42
CA SER A 186 -13.32 36.37 12.22
C SER A 186 -12.27 35.44 11.64
N THR A 187 -11.10 35.97 11.26
CA THR A 187 -9.85 35.21 11.10
C THR A 187 -9.11 35.01 12.42
N ASN A 188 -9.69 35.52 13.52
CA ASN A 188 -9.13 35.45 14.85
C ASN A 188 -9.41 34.06 15.44
N CYS A 189 -8.35 33.38 15.83
CA CYS A 189 -8.37 32.05 16.44
C CYS A 189 -9.19 31.98 17.75
N ALA A 190 -9.60 33.11 18.32
CA ALA A 190 -10.53 33.17 19.46
C ALA A 190 -11.92 32.53 19.22
N ALA A 191 -12.32 32.32 17.96
CA ALA A 191 -13.57 31.63 17.59
C ALA A 191 -13.37 30.17 17.12
N LEU A 192 -12.13 29.67 17.15
CA LEU A 192 -11.73 28.31 16.81
C LEU A 192 -11.03 27.67 18.03
N PRO A 193 -11.05 26.34 18.23
CA PRO A 193 -10.29 25.70 19.30
C PRO A 193 -8.81 25.60 18.89
N CYS A 194 -8.17 26.74 18.69
CA CYS A 194 -6.74 26.82 18.46
C CYS A 194 -6.00 26.82 19.79
N ASP A 195 -4.75 26.35 19.77
CA ASP A 195 -3.79 26.65 20.83
C ASP A 195 -3.77 28.18 21.06
N ALA A 196 -3.69 28.61 22.33
CA ALA A 196 -3.57 30.02 22.72
C ALA A 196 -2.32 30.69 22.12
N SER A 197 -1.36 29.92 21.61
CA SER A 197 -0.18 30.40 20.88
C SER A 197 -0.46 30.84 19.43
N VAL A 198 -1.60 30.47 18.84
CA VAL A 198 -1.95 30.74 17.43
C VAL A 198 -3.10 31.74 17.36
N THR A 199 -2.84 32.94 16.84
CA THR A 199 -3.81 34.05 16.83
C THR A 199 -4.53 34.25 15.50
N THR A 200 -4.00 33.72 14.38
CA THR A 200 -4.60 33.86 13.04
C THR A 200 -4.38 32.64 12.15
N TYR A 201 -5.42 32.13 11.48
CA TYR A 201 -5.31 31.16 10.38
C TYR A 201 -5.51 31.84 9.02
N SER A 202 -4.52 31.70 8.13
CA SER A 202 -4.59 32.27 6.78
C SER A 202 -4.71 31.16 5.75
N PHE A 203 -5.87 31.07 5.10
CA PHE A 203 -6.03 30.27 3.90
C PHE A 203 -5.32 30.92 2.72
N ARG A 204 -4.99 30.15 1.69
CA ARG A 204 -4.50 30.71 0.43
C ARG A 204 -5.52 31.66 -0.18
N SER A 205 -5.06 32.83 -0.62
CA SER A 205 -5.93 33.89 -1.16
C SER A 205 -6.33 33.67 -2.63
N ASP A 206 -5.68 32.75 -3.34
CA ASP A 206 -5.84 32.51 -4.78
C ASP A 206 -6.94 31.49 -5.13
N ALA A 207 -7.62 30.90 -4.13
CA ALA A 207 -8.79 30.01 -4.26
C ALA A 207 -8.78 29.12 -5.53
N PRO A 208 -7.84 28.17 -5.65
CA PRO A 208 -7.68 27.36 -6.86
C PRO A 208 -8.99 26.63 -7.23
N PRO A 209 -9.28 26.42 -8.53
CA PRO A 209 -10.44 25.65 -8.98
C PRO A 209 -10.44 24.21 -8.42
N LEU A 210 -11.63 23.59 -8.35
CA LEU A 210 -11.71 22.16 -8.06
C LEU A 210 -11.01 21.38 -9.19
N GLY A 211 -10.26 20.35 -8.83
CA GLY A 211 -9.43 19.57 -9.75
C GLY A 211 -8.12 20.25 -10.17
N ALA A 212 -7.84 21.48 -9.72
CA ALA A 212 -6.56 22.12 -10.02
C ALA A 212 -5.38 21.39 -9.34
N GLU A 213 -4.30 21.18 -10.09
CA GLU A 213 -3.03 20.65 -9.58
C GLU A 213 -2.37 21.71 -8.68
N LEU A 214 -2.40 21.49 -7.37
CA LEU A 214 -1.84 22.41 -6.37
C LEU A 214 -0.32 22.42 -6.43
N TRP A 215 0.25 21.23 -6.51
CA TRP A 215 1.68 20.97 -6.67
C TRP A 215 1.90 19.53 -7.16
N ALA A 216 3.11 19.26 -7.63
CA ALA A 216 3.61 17.92 -7.89
C ALA A 216 5.02 17.75 -7.29
N PHE A 217 5.40 16.51 -6.97
CA PHE A 217 6.71 16.17 -6.43
C PHE A 217 7.40 15.11 -7.29
N ILE A 218 8.63 15.38 -7.73
CA ILE A 218 9.50 14.39 -8.39
C ILE A 218 10.55 13.89 -7.39
N PRO A 219 10.56 12.59 -7.07
CA PRO A 219 11.64 11.97 -6.31
C PRO A 219 12.95 12.01 -7.10
N GLN A 220 14.07 12.33 -6.43
CA GLN A 220 15.40 12.39 -7.06
C GLN A 220 15.72 11.13 -7.86
N ASP A 221 15.40 9.97 -7.30
CA ASP A 221 15.79 8.68 -7.87
C ASP A 221 15.16 8.38 -9.23
N LEU A 222 14.13 9.13 -9.61
CA LEU A 222 13.49 9.03 -10.92
C LEU A 222 13.96 10.12 -11.90
N LEU A 223 14.68 11.15 -11.44
CA LEU A 223 15.16 12.23 -12.30
C LEU A 223 15.94 11.72 -13.54
N PRO A 224 16.87 10.74 -13.43
CA PRO A 224 17.62 10.27 -14.59
C PRO A 224 16.75 9.53 -15.61
N GLN A 225 15.61 9.02 -15.16
CA GLN A 225 14.71 8.19 -15.94
C GLN A 225 13.72 9.04 -16.73
N LEU A 226 13.52 10.32 -16.38
CA LEU A 226 12.61 11.23 -17.08
C LEU A 226 12.97 11.42 -18.55
N GLN A 227 14.24 11.26 -18.92
CA GLN A 227 14.68 11.32 -20.31
C GLN A 227 13.90 10.33 -21.22
N TRP A 228 13.52 9.16 -20.70
CA TRP A 228 12.85 8.13 -21.51
C TRP A 228 11.43 8.54 -21.88
N LEU A 229 10.73 9.28 -21.01
CA LEU A 229 9.41 9.84 -21.30
C LEU A 229 9.44 10.78 -22.51
N THR A 230 10.58 11.43 -22.75
CA THR A 230 10.78 12.35 -23.87
C THR A 230 11.11 11.65 -25.19
N SER A 231 11.41 10.34 -25.18
CA SER A 231 11.78 9.58 -26.37
C SER A 231 10.60 9.45 -27.34
N PRO A 232 10.76 9.77 -28.64
CA PRO A 232 9.69 9.56 -29.63
C PRO A 232 9.21 8.12 -29.75
N ASN A 233 10.10 7.15 -29.46
CA ASN A 233 9.79 5.71 -29.47
C ASN A 233 9.53 5.17 -28.06
N TYR A 234 8.98 6.00 -27.16
CA TYR A 234 8.68 5.63 -25.78
C TYR A 234 7.86 4.33 -25.70
N ALA A 235 8.41 3.34 -25.01
CA ALA A 235 7.66 2.21 -24.49
C ALA A 235 7.23 2.55 -23.06
N HIS A 236 6.01 2.18 -22.69
CA HIS A 236 5.46 2.54 -21.38
C HIS A 236 6.35 2.01 -20.23
N MET A 237 6.67 2.90 -19.30
CA MET A 237 7.47 2.64 -18.10
C MET A 237 6.67 3.11 -16.89
N TYR A 238 6.73 2.34 -15.80
CA TYR A 238 6.22 2.78 -14.51
C TYR A 238 7.21 3.75 -13.86
N TYR A 239 6.71 4.67 -13.02
CA TYR A 239 7.55 5.62 -12.27
C TYR A 239 7.05 5.71 -10.82
N VAL A 240 6.37 6.80 -10.42
CA VAL A 240 5.72 6.88 -9.10
C VAL A 240 4.36 6.20 -9.23
N ASP A 241 4.25 4.99 -8.71
CA ASP A 241 3.11 4.12 -9.01
C ASP A 241 2.60 3.33 -7.80
N LEU A 242 3.24 3.51 -6.63
CA LEU A 242 2.71 3.01 -5.37
C LEU A 242 1.57 3.94 -4.90
N THR A 243 0.44 3.35 -4.49
CA THR A 243 -0.63 4.10 -3.82
C THR A 243 -0.07 4.81 -2.59
N PRO A 244 -0.21 6.14 -2.47
CA PRO A 244 0.35 6.87 -1.33
C PRO A 244 -0.23 6.42 0.01
N LYS A 245 0.62 6.10 0.99
CA LYS A 245 0.18 5.83 2.36
C LYS A 245 0.10 7.13 3.14
N VAL A 246 -1.06 7.46 3.69
CA VAL A 246 -1.24 8.65 4.52
C VAL A 246 -1.54 8.25 5.96
N THR A 247 -0.87 8.88 6.92
CA THR A 247 -1.13 8.70 8.34
C THR A 247 -0.94 9.99 9.11
N ASP A 248 -1.66 10.14 10.21
CA ASP A 248 -1.29 11.12 11.23
C ASP A 248 -0.25 10.51 12.17
N ALA A 249 0.76 11.29 12.55
CA ALA A 249 1.84 10.87 13.45
C ALA A 249 2.29 12.03 14.34
N ARG A 250 2.68 11.74 15.58
CA ARG A 250 3.24 12.72 16.52
C ARG A 250 4.76 12.67 16.48
N ILE A 251 5.34 13.28 15.45
CA ILE A 251 6.79 13.27 15.19
C ILE A 251 7.40 14.68 15.13
N PHE A 252 6.57 15.71 15.08
CA PHE A 252 6.99 17.09 14.87
C PHE A 252 7.26 17.81 16.18
N THR A 253 8.08 18.86 16.10
CA THR A 253 8.14 19.85 17.18
C THR A 253 6.80 20.58 17.23
N PRO A 254 6.16 20.73 18.41
CA PRO A 254 4.89 21.46 18.50
C PRO A 254 4.99 22.88 17.96
N ASP A 255 4.12 23.20 17.01
CA ASP A 255 4.00 24.53 16.39
C ASP A 255 2.56 24.79 15.90
N ALA A 256 2.35 25.86 15.14
CA ALA A 256 1.03 26.27 14.65
C ALA A 256 0.42 25.34 13.57
N ASP A 257 1.26 24.66 12.79
CA ASP A 257 0.85 23.62 11.85
C ASP A 257 0.82 22.24 12.52
N HIS A 258 1.59 22.04 13.58
CA HIS A 258 1.70 20.77 14.29
C HIS A 258 1.27 20.86 15.78
N PRO A 259 -0.02 21.12 16.09
CA PRO A 259 -0.50 21.15 17.47
C PRO A 259 -0.15 19.87 18.24
N GLY A 260 0.51 20.03 19.40
CA GLY A 260 0.96 18.89 20.20
C GLY A 260 2.02 18.00 19.54
N GLY A 261 2.64 18.45 18.43
CA GLY A 261 3.61 17.69 17.64
C GLY A 261 2.99 16.74 16.61
N TRP A 262 1.66 16.78 16.43
CA TRP A 262 0.94 15.98 15.45
C TRP A 262 1.00 16.59 14.05
N GLY A 263 1.16 15.75 13.04
CA GLY A 263 1.03 16.12 11.63
C GLY A 263 0.51 14.96 10.79
N THR A 264 0.11 15.26 9.55
CA THR A 264 -0.26 14.26 8.53
C THR A 264 0.90 14.08 7.58
N VAL A 265 1.45 12.86 7.51
CA VAL A 265 2.52 12.51 6.57
C VAL A 265 1.99 11.63 5.44
N LEU A 266 2.60 11.79 4.27
CA LEU A 266 2.39 10.96 3.08
C LEU A 266 3.67 10.21 2.76
N ILE A 267 3.57 8.89 2.60
CA ILE A 267 4.67 8.02 2.19
C ILE A 267 4.36 7.54 0.76
N GLY A 268 5.27 7.80 -0.17
CA GLY A 268 5.17 7.36 -1.55
C GLY A 268 6.30 6.40 -1.93
N GLY A 269 6.14 5.72 -3.07
CA GLY A 269 7.11 4.78 -3.61
C GLY A 269 6.88 4.55 -5.11
N PHE A 270 7.77 3.79 -5.73
CA PHE A 270 7.81 3.63 -7.19
C PHE A 270 7.15 2.34 -7.66
N ARG A 271 6.77 1.45 -6.74
CA ARG A 271 6.26 0.13 -7.08
C ARG A 271 7.24 -0.59 -8.01
N LEU A 272 6.89 -0.88 -9.27
CA LEU A 272 7.77 -1.50 -10.26
C LEU A 272 8.52 -0.50 -11.15
N GLY A 273 8.37 0.80 -10.92
CA GLY A 273 8.94 1.87 -11.74
C GLY A 273 10.37 2.29 -11.41
N GLY A 274 10.92 1.79 -10.30
CA GLY A 274 12.26 2.12 -9.89
C GLY A 274 13.34 1.20 -10.47
N SER A 275 14.55 1.32 -9.93
CA SER A 275 15.68 0.42 -10.17
C SER A 275 16.19 -0.16 -8.86
N CYS A 276 17.01 -1.20 -8.86
CA CYS A 276 17.57 -1.75 -7.62
C CYS A 276 18.95 -2.37 -7.82
N THR A 277 19.79 -2.37 -6.78
CA THR A 277 21.17 -2.91 -6.83
C THR A 277 21.23 -4.36 -7.29
N ASN A 278 20.27 -5.18 -6.83
CA ASN A 278 20.23 -6.61 -7.11
C ASN A 278 19.40 -6.97 -8.36
N CYS A 279 18.98 -5.97 -9.13
CA CYS A 279 18.21 -6.14 -10.35
C CYS A 279 19.11 -6.58 -11.52
N THR A 280 18.68 -7.55 -12.33
CA THR A 280 19.50 -8.07 -13.45
C THR A 280 19.48 -7.18 -14.70
N SER A 281 20.50 -7.36 -15.55
CA SER A 281 20.70 -6.60 -16.80
C SER A 281 19.43 -6.54 -17.66
N GLY A 282 18.97 -5.32 -17.96
CA GLY A 282 17.77 -5.07 -18.78
C GLY A 282 16.44 -5.16 -18.04
N LYS A 283 16.43 -5.45 -16.73
CA LYS A 283 15.21 -5.54 -15.90
C LYS A 283 15.38 -4.80 -14.56
N GLY A 284 15.26 -3.48 -14.57
CA GLY A 284 15.35 -2.67 -13.34
C GLY A 284 16.77 -2.46 -12.81
N THR A 285 17.80 -2.69 -13.63
CA THR A 285 19.21 -2.47 -13.25
C THR A 285 19.43 -1.11 -12.59
N PRO A 286 20.38 -1.01 -11.65
CA PRO A 286 20.73 0.26 -10.99
C PRO A 286 20.94 1.34 -12.02
N ARG A 287 20.23 2.46 -11.85
CA ARG A 287 20.44 3.58 -12.74
C ARG A 287 21.62 4.38 -12.21
N VAL A 288 22.77 4.21 -12.86
CA VAL A 288 24.00 4.92 -12.51
C VAL A 288 24.23 6.04 -13.52
N VAL A 289 24.48 7.25 -13.02
CA VAL A 289 24.83 8.41 -13.85
C VAL A 289 26.23 8.87 -13.47
N GLN A 290 27.06 9.15 -14.47
CA GLN A 290 28.33 9.85 -14.32
C GLN A 290 28.15 11.30 -14.74
N ALA A 291 28.41 12.25 -13.85
CA ALA A 291 28.25 13.68 -14.13
C ALA A 291 29.03 14.53 -13.13
N ASP A 292 29.22 15.82 -13.41
CA ASP A 292 29.83 16.78 -12.48
C ASP A 292 28.82 17.17 -11.38
N PHE A 293 28.60 16.27 -10.42
CA PHE A 293 27.62 16.47 -9.35
C PHE A 293 28.07 17.48 -8.30
N ASN A 294 29.39 17.64 -8.10
CA ASN A 294 29.96 18.55 -7.11
C ASN A 294 30.29 19.94 -7.68
N GLY A 295 30.14 20.13 -9.00
CA GLY A 295 30.38 21.39 -9.67
C GLY A 295 31.86 21.78 -9.68
N ASN A 296 32.78 20.81 -9.75
CA ASN A 296 34.22 21.06 -9.81
C ASN A 296 34.76 21.22 -11.24
N GLY A 297 33.91 21.04 -12.26
CA GLY A 297 34.25 21.20 -13.67
C GLY A 297 34.75 19.90 -14.33
N THR A 298 34.73 18.77 -13.63
CA THR A 298 35.13 17.45 -14.15
C THR A 298 34.05 16.42 -13.86
N THR A 299 33.97 15.37 -14.68
CA THR A 299 33.08 14.20 -14.44
C THR A 299 33.87 12.97 -13.98
N THR A 300 35.16 13.16 -13.73
CA THR A 300 36.13 12.13 -13.35
C THR A 300 36.91 12.67 -12.17
N ASP A 301 36.33 12.57 -10.98
CA ASP A 301 37.04 12.89 -9.77
C ASP A 301 37.97 11.72 -9.35
N THR A 302 39.23 12.04 -9.05
CA THR A 302 40.16 11.12 -8.36
C THR A 302 40.46 11.59 -6.93
N GLY A 303 39.77 12.60 -6.41
CA GLY A 303 40.18 13.30 -5.21
C GLY A 303 39.23 14.34 -4.59
N ASN A 304 37.91 14.12 -4.51
CA ASN A 304 37.07 14.88 -3.58
C ASN A 304 36.95 14.17 -2.22
N GLY A 305 38.03 14.10 -1.42
CA GLY A 305 38.00 13.67 -0.01
C GLY A 305 37.44 12.26 0.32
N THR A 306 36.90 11.58 -0.68
CA THR A 306 36.23 10.29 -0.77
C THR A 306 36.48 9.89 -2.22
N SER A 307 37.38 8.93 -2.44
CA SER A 307 37.95 8.66 -3.76
C SER A 307 36.93 8.03 -4.73
N GLY A 308 37.06 8.31 -6.02
CA GLY A 308 36.30 7.68 -7.10
C GLY A 308 35.49 8.67 -7.94
N SER A 309 35.41 8.41 -9.24
CA SER A 309 34.62 9.12 -10.25
C SER A 309 33.20 9.46 -9.77
N ASP A 310 32.66 10.62 -10.20
CA ASP A 310 31.33 11.14 -9.82
C ASP A 310 30.16 10.31 -10.40
N TYR A 311 30.10 9.05 -10.01
CA TYR A 311 28.98 8.16 -10.25
C TYR A 311 27.99 8.32 -9.11
N ARG A 312 26.71 8.42 -9.46
CA ARG A 312 25.62 8.30 -8.50
C ARG A 312 24.65 7.22 -8.94
N ALA A 313 24.24 6.39 -7.99
CA ALA A 313 23.19 5.41 -8.17
C ALA A 313 21.84 6.01 -7.78
N PHE A 314 20.84 5.73 -8.59
CA PHE A 314 19.46 6.12 -8.39
C PHE A 314 18.65 4.84 -8.31
N LEU A 315 18.08 4.58 -7.14
CA LEU A 315 17.44 3.31 -6.78
C LEU A 315 15.98 3.54 -6.42
N SER A 316 15.20 2.48 -6.38
CA SER A 316 13.85 2.51 -5.83
C SER A 316 13.91 3.06 -4.42
N SER A 317 12.95 3.92 -4.10
CA SER A 317 12.92 4.56 -2.80
C SER A 317 11.51 4.67 -2.25
N TYR A 318 11.44 4.81 -0.93
CA TYR A 318 10.29 5.38 -0.26
C TYR A 318 10.62 6.82 0.11
N PHE A 319 9.68 7.74 -0.02
CA PHE A 319 9.86 9.13 0.38
C PHE A 319 8.71 9.56 1.27
N VAL A 320 8.99 10.45 2.23
CA VAL A 320 8.00 10.93 3.19
C VAL A 320 7.85 12.43 3.11
N LEU A 321 6.63 12.89 2.88
CA LEU A 321 6.25 14.30 2.82
C LEU A 321 5.38 14.65 4.02
N ASP A 322 5.67 15.77 4.68
CA ASP A 322 4.69 16.46 5.51
C ASP A 322 3.69 17.20 4.62
N ILE A 323 2.43 16.78 4.72
CA ILE A 323 1.28 17.34 3.99
C ILE A 323 0.22 17.89 4.94
N THR A 324 0.60 18.19 6.19
CA THR A 324 -0.31 18.56 7.27
C THR A 324 -1.17 19.76 6.90
N ASN A 325 -0.53 20.81 6.38
CA ASN A 325 -1.18 22.05 5.97
C ASN A 325 -1.25 22.14 4.43
N PRO A 326 -2.41 21.86 3.80
CA PRO A 326 -2.56 21.90 2.34
C PRO A 326 -2.49 23.32 1.74
N GLU A 327 -2.42 24.35 2.59
CA GLU A 327 -2.26 25.74 2.18
C GLU A 327 -0.77 26.15 2.09
N LYS A 328 0.16 25.26 2.48
CA LYS A 328 1.62 25.44 2.38
C LYS A 328 2.26 24.38 1.48
N GLU A 329 3.45 24.70 0.98
CA GLU A 329 4.22 23.75 0.18
C GLU A 329 4.54 22.52 1.04
N PRO A 330 4.44 21.29 0.51
CA PRO A 330 4.80 20.11 1.28
C PRO A 330 6.30 20.15 1.63
N THR A 331 6.66 19.56 2.76
CA THR A 331 8.06 19.43 3.18
C THR A 331 8.48 17.98 3.00
N LEU A 332 9.55 17.72 2.25
CA LEU A 332 10.18 16.40 2.21
C LEU A 332 10.93 16.18 3.53
N LEU A 333 10.54 15.14 4.26
CA LEU A 333 11.17 14.78 5.54
C LEU A 333 12.43 13.97 5.31
N TRP A 334 12.33 12.92 4.50
CA TRP A 334 13.46 12.06 4.14
C TRP A 334 13.10 11.12 2.99
N VAL A 335 14.13 10.48 2.43
CA VAL A 335 14.04 9.44 1.39
C VAL A 335 14.81 8.20 1.88
N PHE A 336 14.19 7.03 1.78
CA PHE A 336 14.79 5.74 2.11
C PHE A 336 15.18 4.98 0.85
N ARG A 337 16.45 4.60 0.79
CA ARG A 337 17.12 3.83 -0.28
C ARG A 337 18.12 2.90 0.36
N ASP A 338 18.29 1.73 -0.20
CA ASP A 338 19.29 0.78 0.27
C ASP A 338 19.62 -0.26 -0.80
N ASP A 339 20.85 -0.80 -0.79
CA ASP A 339 21.28 -1.85 -1.72
C ASP A 339 20.53 -3.18 -1.60
N GLN A 340 19.92 -3.46 -0.45
CA GLN A 340 19.01 -4.59 -0.23
C GLN A 340 17.54 -4.17 -0.32
N LEU A 341 17.23 -2.93 -0.72
CA LEU A 341 15.88 -2.56 -1.12
C LEU A 341 15.68 -2.92 -2.60
N GLY A 342 14.70 -3.78 -2.86
CA GLY A 342 14.21 -4.04 -4.20
C GLY A 342 13.30 -2.93 -4.71
N LEU A 343 12.42 -3.27 -5.64
CA LEU A 343 11.38 -2.40 -6.16
C LEU A 343 10.31 -2.19 -5.08
N THR A 344 9.94 -0.92 -4.80
CA THR A 344 9.11 -0.52 -3.65
C THR A 344 7.62 -0.82 -3.82
N THR A 345 7.31 -2.12 -3.92
CA THR A 345 5.97 -2.69 -4.15
C THR A 345 5.15 -2.91 -2.88
N SER A 346 5.77 -2.88 -1.70
CA SER A 346 5.12 -3.13 -0.41
C SER A 346 4.37 -1.88 0.07
N ASP A 347 3.09 -1.99 0.37
CA ASP A 347 2.35 -0.93 1.08
C ASP A 347 2.91 -0.77 2.51
N PRO A 348 3.38 0.43 2.90
CA PRO A 348 3.95 0.66 4.22
C PRO A 348 2.92 0.57 5.35
N ALA A 349 3.35 0.10 6.51
CA ALA A 349 2.57 0.06 7.74
C ALA A 349 3.18 0.97 8.83
N ILE A 350 2.36 1.43 9.77
CA ILE A 350 2.77 2.40 10.80
C ILE A 350 2.75 1.76 12.17
N VAL A 351 3.86 1.87 12.88
CA VAL A 351 4.04 1.37 14.25
C VAL A 351 4.16 2.55 15.18
N ARG A 352 3.28 2.64 16.19
CA ARG A 352 3.47 3.51 17.35
C ARG A 352 3.78 2.65 18.56
N VAL A 353 4.81 3.02 19.30
CA VAL A 353 5.19 2.36 20.57
C VAL A 353 5.64 3.39 21.59
N ASN A 354 5.50 3.07 22.88
CA ASN A 354 6.03 3.84 24.00
C ASN A 354 6.28 2.90 25.18
N PRO A 355 7.16 3.24 26.14
CA PRO A 355 7.48 2.35 27.25
C PRO A 355 6.23 1.96 28.04
N SER A 356 6.16 0.72 28.51
CA SER A 356 5.03 0.22 29.33
C SER A 356 4.90 0.95 30.67
N THR A 357 5.97 1.60 31.15
CA THR A 357 5.96 2.46 32.33
C THR A 357 5.30 3.82 32.10
N ASP A 358 5.19 4.25 30.84
CA ASP A 358 4.55 5.50 30.47
C ASP A 358 3.03 5.30 30.31
N ALA A 359 2.26 6.37 30.50
CA ALA A 359 0.85 6.36 30.13
C ALA A 359 0.68 6.07 28.62
N ASN A 360 -0.38 5.38 28.23
CA ASN A 360 -0.63 4.95 26.84
C ASN A 360 -0.52 6.10 25.81
N THR A 361 -1.04 7.28 26.15
CA THR A 361 -1.02 8.47 25.28
C THR A 361 0.20 9.38 25.53
N SER A 362 1.15 8.99 26.39
CA SER A 362 2.35 9.77 26.69
C SER A 362 3.15 10.06 25.43
N SER A 363 3.64 11.30 25.32
CA SER A 363 4.52 11.74 24.22
C SER A 363 6.00 11.76 24.60
N THR A 364 6.36 11.39 25.83
CA THR A 364 7.71 11.59 26.35
C THR A 364 8.75 10.70 25.68
N ASN A 365 8.45 9.41 25.57
CA ASN A 365 9.36 8.39 25.03
C ASN A 365 8.73 7.63 23.86
N GLU A 366 7.64 8.14 23.29
CA GLU A 366 7.01 7.47 22.17
C GLU A 366 7.91 7.49 20.94
N ARG A 367 7.74 6.47 20.10
CA ARG A 367 8.37 6.40 18.79
C ARG A 367 7.35 5.96 17.76
N TRP A 368 7.52 6.52 16.57
CA TRP A 368 6.74 6.22 15.40
C TRP A 368 7.67 5.65 14.34
N PHE A 369 7.31 4.51 13.78
CA PHE A 369 8.06 3.87 12.72
C PHE A 369 7.17 3.60 11.53
N VAL A 370 7.78 3.59 10.35
CA VAL A 370 7.21 3.00 9.15
C VAL A 370 7.91 1.68 8.88
N VAL A 371 7.12 0.70 8.44
CA VAL A 371 7.55 -0.67 8.19
C VAL A 371 7.14 -1.07 6.79
N PHE A 372 8.07 -1.63 6.03
CA PHE A 372 7.80 -2.12 4.67
C PHE A 372 8.70 -3.31 4.34
N GLY A 373 8.25 -4.13 3.40
CA GLY A 373 9.00 -5.26 2.89
C GLY A 373 10.08 -4.86 1.89
N THR A 374 11.04 -5.76 1.66
CA THR A 374 12.13 -5.56 0.70
C THR A 374 11.69 -5.36 -0.75
N GLY A 375 10.54 -5.91 -1.15
CA GLY A 375 10.10 -5.90 -2.55
C GLY A 375 10.95 -6.76 -3.50
N PRO A 376 10.51 -7.00 -4.74
CA PRO A 376 11.19 -7.85 -5.70
C PRO A 376 12.41 -7.16 -6.31
N THR A 377 13.32 -7.93 -6.92
CA THR A 377 14.49 -7.38 -7.64
C THR A 377 14.29 -7.33 -9.15
N HIS A 378 13.06 -7.51 -9.64
CA HIS A 378 12.78 -7.56 -11.07
C HIS A 378 11.37 -7.06 -11.38
N HIS A 379 11.16 -6.54 -12.59
CA HIS A 379 9.86 -5.99 -13.04
C HIS A 379 8.78 -7.07 -13.25
N ASP A 380 9.17 -8.34 -13.37
CA ASP A 380 8.27 -9.51 -13.30
C ASP A 380 8.07 -10.00 -11.86
N ALA A 381 8.43 -9.17 -10.87
CA ALA A 381 8.25 -9.37 -9.45
C ALA A 381 8.77 -10.72 -8.91
N PHE A 382 9.99 -11.11 -9.29
CA PHE A 382 10.74 -12.12 -8.54
C PHE A 382 11.95 -11.50 -7.87
N SER A 383 12.48 -12.19 -6.86
CA SER A 383 13.59 -11.70 -6.06
C SER A 383 14.75 -12.69 -6.10
N THR A 384 15.95 -12.14 -6.18
CA THR A 384 17.24 -12.85 -6.07
C THR A 384 17.95 -12.57 -4.75
N GLN A 385 17.33 -11.77 -3.88
CA GLN A 385 17.84 -11.40 -2.57
C GLN A 385 17.03 -12.06 -1.46
N ASP A 386 17.49 -11.83 -0.23
CA ASP A 386 16.80 -12.29 0.97
C ASP A 386 15.56 -11.41 1.23
N ALA A 387 14.49 -12.06 1.67
CA ALA A 387 13.28 -11.37 2.08
C ALA A 387 13.49 -10.78 3.48
N GLN A 388 13.31 -9.47 3.60
CA GLN A 388 13.53 -8.76 4.87
C GLN A 388 12.41 -7.75 5.11
N ILE A 389 12.28 -7.33 6.36
CA ILE A 389 11.42 -6.22 6.78
C ILE A 389 12.33 -5.06 7.19
N PHE A 390 12.11 -3.89 6.61
CA PHE A 390 12.75 -2.65 7.02
C PHE A 390 11.85 -1.91 8.00
N VAL A 391 12.44 -1.37 9.06
CA VAL A 391 11.78 -0.52 10.04
C VAL A 391 12.56 0.79 10.12
N VAL A 392 11.90 1.91 9.82
CA VAL A 392 12.49 3.24 9.81
C VAL A 392 11.73 4.14 10.77
N ASP A 393 12.44 4.80 11.68
CA ASP A 393 11.88 5.80 12.58
C ASP A 393 11.40 7.01 11.76
N LEU A 394 10.11 7.33 11.87
CA LEU A 394 9.48 8.38 11.07
C LEU A 394 10.02 9.77 11.40
N LYS A 395 10.43 10.00 12.65
CA LYS A 395 10.97 11.29 13.10
C LYS A 395 12.42 11.46 12.69
N LEU A 396 13.23 10.42 12.86
CA LEU A 396 14.67 10.50 12.61
C LEU A 396 15.03 10.31 11.14
N GLY A 397 14.29 9.44 10.42
CA GLY A 397 14.62 9.06 9.05
C GLY A 397 15.89 8.21 8.92
N PRO A 398 16.22 7.74 7.71
CA PRO A 398 17.45 6.99 7.46
C PRO A 398 18.69 7.87 7.61
N THR A 399 19.78 7.25 8.06
CA THR A 399 21.13 7.80 7.95
C THR A 399 21.97 6.81 7.13
N TYR A 400 22.99 7.31 6.45
CA TYR A 400 23.79 6.51 5.51
C TYR A 400 25.22 6.33 6.02
N ILE A 401 25.74 5.10 5.94
CA ILE A 401 27.18 4.86 6.09
C ILE A 401 27.85 5.00 4.74
N ASP A 402 27.21 4.46 3.70
CA ASP A 402 27.63 4.60 2.33
C ASP A 402 26.52 5.32 1.55
N ASN A 403 26.83 6.50 1.03
CA ASN A 403 25.97 7.20 0.09
C ASN A 403 26.77 7.50 -1.18
N ASN A 404 26.44 6.77 -2.25
CA ASN A 404 27.19 6.77 -3.50
C ASN A 404 28.71 6.54 -3.30
N ASN A 405 29.08 5.60 -2.42
CA ASN A 405 30.50 5.34 -2.15
C ASN A 405 31.14 4.53 -3.30
N THR A 406 32.20 5.08 -3.90
CA THR A 406 32.97 4.50 -5.02
C THR A 406 34.47 4.36 -4.73
N SER A 407 34.89 4.51 -3.47
CA SER A 407 36.31 4.49 -3.11
C SER A 407 36.99 3.18 -3.53
N PRO A 408 38.15 3.21 -4.21
CA PRO A 408 38.86 1.98 -4.58
C PRO A 408 39.13 1.11 -3.36
N GLY A 409 38.64 -0.14 -3.38
CA GLY A 409 38.76 -1.06 -2.25
C GLY A 409 37.77 -0.80 -1.10
N ALA A 410 36.84 0.13 -1.26
CA ALA A 410 35.75 0.32 -0.32
C ALA A 410 34.83 -0.90 -0.28
N THR A 411 34.26 -1.11 0.89
CA THR A 411 33.27 -2.15 1.16
C THR A 411 32.08 -1.54 1.88
N LYS A 412 30.88 -2.05 1.63
CA LYS A 412 29.64 -1.68 2.32
C LYS A 412 29.79 -1.77 3.84
N GLY A 413 29.12 -0.88 4.55
CA GLY A 413 29.08 -0.79 6.01
C GLY A 413 27.73 -1.13 6.66
N ALA A 414 27.79 -1.55 7.92
CA ALA A 414 26.74 -2.06 8.83
C ALA A 414 25.82 -3.20 8.34
N GLY A 415 25.25 -3.90 9.33
CA GLY A 415 24.35 -5.04 9.14
C GLY A 415 24.96 -6.22 8.39
N ASN A 416 24.10 -6.97 7.69
CA ASN A 416 24.46 -8.14 6.89
C ASN A 416 25.27 -7.81 5.62
N LYS A 417 25.56 -6.52 5.39
CA LYS A 417 26.25 -6.01 4.19
C LYS A 417 27.75 -5.79 4.42
N LYS A 418 28.22 -5.84 5.67
CA LYS A 418 29.59 -5.47 6.06
C LYS A 418 30.66 -6.26 5.30
N GLY A 419 31.58 -5.55 4.66
CA GLY A 419 32.72 -6.15 3.96
C GLY A 419 32.45 -6.59 2.52
N ILE A 420 31.24 -6.40 2.00
CA ILE A 420 30.92 -6.59 0.58
C ILE A 420 31.53 -5.45 -0.22
N ALA A 421 32.28 -5.74 -1.29
CA ALA A 421 32.97 -4.72 -2.09
C ALA A 421 32.00 -3.73 -2.77
N CYS A 422 32.42 -2.47 -2.84
CA CYS A 422 31.76 -1.40 -3.59
C CYS A 422 32.42 -1.21 -4.97
N PRO A 423 31.71 -1.48 -6.08
CA PRO A 423 32.26 -1.28 -7.41
C PRO A 423 32.56 0.20 -7.69
N THR A 424 33.68 0.47 -8.38
CA THR A 424 34.08 1.84 -8.73
C THR A 424 33.19 2.52 -9.78
N THR A 425 32.40 1.74 -10.52
CA THR A 425 31.45 2.21 -11.56
C THR A 425 29.98 1.99 -11.18
N ALA A 426 29.71 1.39 -10.02
CA ALA A 426 28.37 1.20 -9.48
C ALA A 426 28.42 1.50 -7.98
N PRO A 427 28.15 2.77 -7.59
CA PRO A 427 28.27 3.23 -6.21
C PRO A 427 27.41 2.42 -5.24
N CYS A 428 27.91 2.20 -4.04
CA CYS A 428 27.13 1.61 -2.94
C CYS A 428 26.21 2.64 -2.29
N ILE A 429 25.01 2.19 -1.94
CA ILE A 429 24.10 2.93 -1.06
C ILE A 429 23.70 1.98 0.08
N THR A 430 24.10 2.29 1.30
CA THR A 430 23.79 1.47 2.48
C THR A 430 23.41 2.32 3.68
N VAL A 431 22.21 2.05 4.20
CA VAL A 431 21.70 2.67 5.42
C VAL A 431 22.46 2.19 6.65
N ASN A 432 22.52 3.04 7.66
CA ASN A 432 23.11 2.71 8.95
C ASN A 432 22.12 1.92 9.82
N SER A 433 22.05 0.61 9.61
CA SER A 433 21.20 -0.30 10.38
C SER A 433 21.88 -0.94 11.61
N GLY A 434 23.16 -0.60 11.85
CA GLY A 434 23.97 -1.18 12.93
C GLY A 434 24.02 -0.36 14.22
N VAL A 435 23.39 0.83 14.24
CA VAL A 435 23.32 1.65 15.45
C VAL A 435 22.26 1.07 16.38
N ALA A 436 22.68 0.70 17.59
CA ALA A 436 21.78 0.21 18.63
C ALA A 436 20.66 1.22 18.90
N SER A 437 19.42 0.74 18.90
CA SER A 437 18.19 1.55 19.03
C SER A 437 18.05 2.65 17.97
N GLY A 438 18.76 2.51 16.86
CA GLY A 438 18.92 3.54 15.82
C GLY A 438 17.63 3.85 15.05
N ALA A 439 17.81 4.67 14.01
CA ALA A 439 16.71 5.13 13.18
C ALA A 439 16.27 4.11 12.12
N VAL A 440 17.11 3.13 11.80
CA VAL A 440 16.81 2.08 10.81
C VAL A 440 17.18 0.73 11.39
N ARG A 441 16.31 -0.27 11.19
CA ARG A 441 16.59 -1.66 11.50
C ARG A 441 16.08 -2.58 10.39
N GLU A 442 16.81 -3.67 10.22
CA GLU A 442 16.58 -4.69 9.20
C GLU A 442 16.30 -6.01 9.91
N TYR A 443 15.22 -6.68 9.52
CA TYR A 443 14.85 -7.98 10.07
C TYR A 443 14.85 -9.01 8.96
N ASP A 444 15.84 -9.88 8.99
CA ASP A 444 15.98 -10.96 8.03
C ASP A 444 15.02 -12.11 8.34
N THR A 445 14.34 -12.62 7.33
CA THR A 445 13.46 -13.80 7.46
C THR A 445 14.23 -15.11 7.30
N GLY A 446 15.46 -15.06 6.80
CA GLY A 446 16.25 -16.22 6.37
C GLY A 446 15.76 -16.86 5.07
N ILE A 447 14.74 -16.28 4.42
CA ILE A 447 14.24 -16.73 3.12
C ILE A 447 15.05 -16.09 2.01
N THR A 448 15.83 -16.92 1.32
CA THR A 448 16.49 -16.55 0.07
C THR A 448 15.49 -16.58 -1.09
N SER A 449 15.78 -15.85 -2.18
CA SER A 449 14.99 -15.90 -3.42
C SER A 449 13.52 -15.50 -3.26
N GLY A 450 13.27 -14.53 -2.39
CA GLY A 450 11.94 -14.06 -2.04
C GLY A 450 11.93 -12.60 -1.64
N PHE A 451 10.73 -12.07 -1.46
CA PHE A 451 10.56 -10.72 -0.92
C PHE A 451 9.35 -10.64 -0.01
N MET A 452 9.38 -9.64 0.88
CA MET A 452 8.26 -9.29 1.74
C MET A 452 7.33 -8.31 1.01
N ALA A 453 6.04 -8.57 1.06
CA ALA A 453 4.99 -7.79 0.42
C ALA A 453 4.35 -6.81 1.42
N ASP A 454 3.10 -6.39 1.18
CA ASP A 454 2.37 -5.44 2.02
C ASP A 454 2.32 -5.85 3.49
N ALA A 455 2.47 -4.86 4.36
CA ALA A 455 2.47 -5.04 5.82
C ALA A 455 1.24 -4.40 6.47
N THR A 456 0.86 -4.90 7.64
CA THR A 456 -0.14 -4.28 8.53
C THR A 456 0.28 -4.38 9.97
N THR A 457 -0.16 -3.43 10.80
CA THR A 457 0.12 -3.40 12.24
C THR A 457 -1.12 -3.68 13.07
N VAL A 458 -0.93 -4.20 14.28
CA VAL A 458 -2.01 -4.46 15.24
C VAL A 458 -1.59 -4.00 16.63
N ASP A 459 -2.42 -3.15 17.22
CA ASP A 459 -2.53 -2.96 18.67
C ASP A 459 -3.69 -3.86 19.12
N TYR A 460 -3.35 -4.98 19.76
CA TYR A 460 -4.30 -6.05 20.06
C TYR A 460 -5.09 -5.76 21.35
N ASN A 461 -4.50 -5.03 22.29
CA ASN A 461 -5.09 -4.76 23.60
C ASN A 461 -5.63 -3.33 23.76
N PHE A 462 -5.58 -2.52 22.69
CA PHE A 462 -6.00 -1.12 22.64
C PHE A 462 -5.26 -0.22 23.64
N ASP A 463 -3.99 -0.50 23.91
CA ASP A 463 -3.15 0.30 24.80
C ASP A 463 -2.33 1.39 24.08
N PHE A 464 -2.60 1.60 22.79
CA PHE A 464 -1.94 2.56 21.89
C PHE A 464 -0.48 2.19 21.58
N ARG A 465 -0.07 0.96 21.90
CA ARG A 465 1.19 0.36 21.49
C ARG A 465 0.87 -0.73 20.48
N VAL A 466 1.50 -0.66 19.33
CA VAL A 466 1.43 -1.75 18.36
C VAL A 466 2.19 -2.94 18.92
N ASP A 467 1.53 -4.09 19.00
CA ASP A 467 2.08 -5.35 19.49
C ASP A 467 2.83 -6.13 18.41
N VAL A 468 2.38 -5.98 17.16
CA VAL A 468 2.80 -6.87 16.07
C VAL A 468 2.63 -6.25 14.69
N VAL A 469 3.55 -6.60 13.81
CA VAL A 469 3.47 -6.37 12.36
C VAL A 469 3.30 -7.71 11.64
N TYR A 470 2.35 -7.78 10.72
CA TYR A 470 2.17 -8.92 9.81
C TYR A 470 2.49 -8.54 8.38
N ALA A 471 3.17 -9.43 7.66
CA ALA A 471 3.47 -9.23 6.24
C ALA A 471 3.51 -10.58 5.50
N GLY A 472 2.96 -10.59 4.29
CA GLY A 472 3.06 -11.74 3.39
C GLY A 472 4.42 -11.82 2.70
N SER A 473 4.79 -13.00 2.20
CA SER A 473 5.96 -13.16 1.34
C SER A 473 5.62 -13.83 0.01
N VAL A 474 6.44 -13.50 -1.00
CA VAL A 474 6.44 -14.13 -2.32
C VAL A 474 7.80 -14.78 -2.54
N ILE A 475 7.80 -16.09 -2.74
CA ILE A 475 9.02 -16.91 -2.74
C ILE A 475 9.03 -17.78 -3.99
N CYS A 476 10.17 -17.83 -4.67
CA CYS A 476 10.38 -18.77 -5.75
C CYS A 476 10.42 -20.21 -5.19
N ASN A 477 9.53 -21.09 -5.66
CA ASN A 477 9.48 -22.49 -5.25
C ASN A 477 10.31 -23.39 -6.18
N GLY A 478 11.56 -23.00 -6.40
CA GLY A 478 12.48 -23.70 -7.29
C GLY A 478 13.79 -22.95 -7.39
N THR A 479 14.28 -22.71 -8.60
CA THR A 479 15.54 -22.00 -8.83
C THR A 479 15.29 -20.61 -9.39
N THR A 480 15.89 -19.60 -8.78
CA THR A 480 15.97 -18.27 -9.38
C THR A 480 17.09 -18.23 -10.40
N THR A 481 16.77 -17.75 -11.59
CA THR A 481 17.73 -17.45 -12.65
C THR A 481 17.66 -15.97 -12.97
N SER A 482 18.55 -15.47 -13.83
CA SER A 482 18.46 -14.09 -14.32
C SER A 482 17.21 -13.81 -15.17
N SER A 483 16.50 -14.85 -15.62
CA SER A 483 15.30 -14.72 -16.45
C SER A 483 13.98 -14.99 -15.72
N GLY A 484 14.01 -15.43 -14.47
CA GLY A 484 12.80 -15.69 -13.67
C GLY A 484 12.97 -16.80 -12.63
N CYS A 485 11.85 -17.11 -11.97
CA CYS A 485 11.72 -18.30 -11.13
C CYS A 485 11.38 -19.53 -11.98
N GLY A 486 12.25 -20.54 -11.96
CA GLY A 486 12.03 -21.84 -12.60
C GLY A 486 11.63 -22.91 -11.57
N GLY A 487 10.86 -23.91 -12.00
CA GLY A 487 10.41 -25.02 -11.16
C GLY A 487 9.20 -25.74 -11.74
N SER A 488 8.87 -26.91 -11.22
CA SER A 488 7.67 -27.67 -11.60
C SER A 488 6.71 -27.79 -10.41
N GLY A 489 5.54 -27.16 -10.52
CA GLY A 489 4.48 -27.20 -9.51
C GLY A 489 4.79 -26.42 -8.21
N PRO A 490 3.76 -25.91 -7.53
CA PRO A 490 3.42 -24.51 -7.74
C PRO A 490 4.69 -23.64 -7.82
N VAL A 491 4.88 -22.89 -8.91
CA VAL A 491 6.14 -22.13 -9.18
C VAL A 491 6.43 -21.11 -8.06
N TRP A 492 5.37 -20.66 -7.40
CA TRP A 492 5.41 -19.69 -6.33
C TRP A 492 4.84 -20.28 -5.04
N LYS A 493 5.50 -19.96 -3.94
CA LYS A 493 4.98 -20.18 -2.58
C LYS A 493 5.08 -18.88 -1.78
N GLY A 494 4.53 -18.89 -0.58
CA GLY A 494 4.59 -17.77 0.34
C GLY A 494 4.48 -18.23 1.78
N ALA A 495 4.58 -17.27 2.68
CA ALA A 495 4.32 -17.45 4.09
C ALA A 495 3.78 -16.13 4.67
N MET A 496 2.95 -16.24 5.71
CA MET A 496 2.57 -15.08 6.52
C MET A 496 3.57 -14.96 7.67
N TRP A 497 4.19 -13.79 7.80
CA TRP A 497 5.21 -13.49 8.79
C TRP A 497 4.67 -12.58 9.88
N ARG A 498 5.27 -12.71 11.06
CA ARG A 498 5.00 -11.94 12.26
C ARG A 498 6.30 -11.33 12.78
N LEU A 499 6.29 -10.01 12.98
CA LEU A 499 7.32 -9.29 13.76
C LEU A 499 6.66 -8.69 15.01
N THR A 500 6.92 -9.29 16.18
CA THR A 500 6.41 -8.80 17.47
C THR A 500 7.21 -7.60 17.96
N THR A 501 6.56 -6.59 18.55
CA THR A 501 7.26 -5.47 19.21
C THR A 501 7.61 -5.80 20.67
N ASN A 502 7.23 -7.00 21.13
CA ASN A 502 7.43 -7.51 22.49
C ASN A 502 6.87 -6.58 23.58
N GLY A 503 5.60 -6.22 23.44
CA GLY A 503 4.89 -5.35 24.38
C GLY A 503 5.10 -3.86 24.11
N GLY A 504 5.28 -3.49 22.84
CA GLY A 504 5.49 -2.11 22.45
C GLY A 504 6.84 -1.55 22.86
N ASP A 505 7.91 -2.35 22.79
CA ASP A 505 9.26 -1.87 23.13
C ASP A 505 9.66 -0.74 22.16
N THR A 506 10.15 0.38 22.70
CA THR A 506 10.63 1.51 21.91
C THR A 506 11.98 1.26 21.24
N ASN A 507 12.70 0.23 21.68
CA ASN A 507 13.92 -0.21 21.05
C ASN A 507 13.61 -1.33 20.04
N PRO A 508 13.71 -1.06 18.72
CA PRO A 508 13.53 -2.10 17.71
C PRO A 508 14.58 -3.24 17.86
N ASP A 509 15.70 -3.06 18.56
CA ASP A 509 16.65 -4.17 18.83
C ASP A 509 16.03 -5.29 19.66
N ASN A 510 14.91 -5.02 20.31
CA ASN A 510 14.18 -5.98 21.10
C ASN A 510 12.96 -6.55 20.38
N TRP A 511 12.67 -6.23 19.12
CA TRP A 511 11.52 -6.79 18.40
C TRP A 511 11.81 -8.18 17.85
N GLY A 512 10.79 -8.97 17.53
CA GLY A 512 10.94 -10.35 17.03
C GLY A 512 11.42 -11.33 18.10
N ILE A 513 12.07 -12.40 17.66
CA ILE A 513 12.70 -13.40 18.55
C ILE A 513 14.20 -13.41 18.37
N ALA A 514 14.95 -13.84 19.38
CA ALA A 514 16.39 -14.05 19.24
C ALA A 514 16.64 -15.13 18.19
N CYS A 515 17.53 -14.85 17.26
CA CYS A 515 17.88 -15.80 16.22
C CYS A 515 18.60 -17.01 16.86
N SER A 516 18.13 -18.22 16.55
CA SER A 516 18.71 -19.47 17.05
C SER A 516 19.12 -20.36 15.88
N GLY A 517 20.43 -20.46 15.62
CA GLY A 517 20.98 -21.25 14.51
C GLY A 517 22.35 -20.72 14.06
N GLY A 518 23.08 -21.49 13.26
CA GLY A 518 24.45 -21.14 12.82
C GLY A 518 24.57 -20.05 11.75
N SER A 519 23.46 -19.45 11.31
CA SER A 519 23.40 -18.47 10.20
C SER A 519 23.23 -17.01 10.65
N CYS A 520 23.16 -16.75 11.95
CA CYS A 520 22.92 -15.43 12.54
C CYS A 520 23.54 -15.35 13.94
N SER A 521 23.84 -14.15 14.42
CA SER A 521 24.30 -13.96 15.80
C SER A 521 23.14 -14.15 16.77
N ASN A 522 23.39 -14.67 17.98
CA ASN A 522 22.36 -14.79 19.03
C ASN A 522 21.84 -13.43 19.55
N THR A 523 22.52 -12.34 19.18
CA THR A 523 22.10 -10.95 19.39
C THR A 523 21.17 -10.42 18.31
N ASP A 524 21.08 -11.09 17.16
CA ASP A 524 20.18 -10.69 16.08
C ASP A 524 18.75 -11.14 16.39
N ARG A 525 17.79 -10.34 15.95
CA ARG A 525 16.37 -10.67 16.10
C ARG A 525 15.71 -10.84 14.75
N VAL A 526 14.80 -11.80 14.66
CA VAL A 526 14.15 -12.17 13.40
C VAL A 526 12.63 -12.23 13.53
N PRO A 527 11.89 -12.02 12.43
CA PRO A 527 10.46 -12.31 12.37
C PRO A 527 10.23 -13.81 12.47
N THR A 528 9.00 -14.20 12.76
CA THR A 528 8.58 -15.58 12.92
C THR A 528 7.47 -15.92 11.93
N THR A 529 7.44 -17.16 11.47
CA THR A 529 6.39 -17.61 10.56
C THR A 529 5.09 -17.87 11.33
N LEU A 530 4.00 -17.25 10.90
CA LEU A 530 2.65 -17.61 11.37
C LEU A 530 2.18 -18.88 10.66
N ILE A 531 2.33 -18.93 9.33
CA ILE A 531 1.99 -20.10 8.51
C ILE A 531 2.77 -20.06 7.19
N SER A 532 3.43 -21.17 6.85
CA SER A 532 4.07 -21.40 5.54
C SER A 532 3.54 -22.65 4.84
N THR A 533 2.93 -23.55 5.62
CA THR A 533 2.36 -24.80 5.13
C THR A 533 1.04 -25.12 5.84
N PHE A 534 0.23 -25.99 5.24
CA PHE A 534 -1.04 -26.45 5.81
C PHE A 534 -1.31 -27.91 5.41
N ALA A 535 -2.15 -28.60 6.18
CA ALA A 535 -2.57 -29.95 5.85
C ALA A 535 -3.71 -29.94 4.82
N TYR A 536 -3.60 -30.79 3.79
CA TYR A 536 -4.65 -30.96 2.79
C TYR A 536 -4.89 -32.46 2.54
N THR A 537 -6.15 -32.91 2.56
CA THR A 537 -6.43 -34.36 2.63
C THR A 537 -6.49 -35.05 1.27
N THR A 538 -6.41 -34.31 0.15
CA THR A 538 -6.44 -34.86 -1.21
C THR A 538 -5.28 -34.31 -2.04
N SER A 539 -4.50 -35.15 -2.74
CA SER A 539 -3.41 -34.62 -3.57
C SER A 539 -3.96 -33.77 -4.73
N GLN A 540 -3.50 -32.53 -4.87
CA GLN A 540 -3.79 -31.68 -6.03
C GLN A 540 -2.57 -31.61 -6.93
N ALA A 541 -2.68 -32.13 -8.15
CA ALA A 541 -1.56 -32.35 -9.06
C ALA A 541 -0.72 -31.09 -9.38
N THR A 542 -1.27 -29.88 -9.24
CA THR A 542 -0.58 -28.62 -9.58
C THR A 542 -0.09 -27.81 -8.39
N THR A 543 -0.65 -28.01 -7.19
CA THR A 543 -0.43 -27.14 -6.01
C THR A 543 -0.02 -27.87 -4.74
N CYS A 544 -0.41 -29.13 -4.63
CA CYS A 544 -0.12 -30.00 -3.51
C CYS A 544 0.40 -31.34 -4.06
N ALA A 545 1.65 -31.34 -4.52
CA ALA A 545 2.31 -32.55 -5.05
C ALA A 545 2.36 -33.70 -4.02
N LYS A 546 2.22 -33.37 -2.73
CA LYS A 546 1.94 -34.31 -1.63
C LYS A 546 0.66 -33.84 -0.93
N ALA A 547 -0.15 -34.77 -0.41
CA ALA A 547 -1.35 -34.41 0.34
C ALA A 547 -1.00 -33.49 1.54
N SER A 548 0.05 -33.78 2.29
CA SER A 548 0.49 -32.92 3.41
C SER A 548 2.00 -33.06 3.68
N PRO A 549 2.71 -31.98 4.05
CA PRO A 549 2.24 -30.59 4.09
C PRO A 549 2.17 -29.95 2.70
N CYS A 550 1.13 -29.15 2.44
CA CYS A 550 1.02 -28.28 1.28
C CYS A 550 1.66 -26.92 1.55
N ASN A 551 2.29 -26.33 0.54
CA ASN A 551 2.83 -24.98 0.64
C ASN A 551 1.70 -23.95 0.52
N VAL A 552 1.76 -22.89 1.34
CA VAL A 552 0.94 -21.70 1.13
C VAL A 552 1.40 -21.01 -0.16
N GLY A 553 0.45 -20.53 -0.96
CA GLY A 553 0.73 -19.77 -2.18
C GLY A 553 1.37 -18.40 -1.90
N PRO A 554 1.84 -17.66 -2.92
CA PRO A 554 2.41 -16.33 -2.72
C PRO A 554 1.39 -15.37 -2.09
N ILE A 555 1.80 -14.55 -1.13
CA ILE A 555 0.94 -13.57 -0.47
C ILE A 555 1.44 -12.18 -0.82
N THR A 556 0.62 -11.42 -1.54
CA THR A 556 0.98 -10.09 -2.05
C THR A 556 0.32 -8.93 -1.29
N THR A 557 -0.75 -9.20 -0.55
CA THR A 557 -1.55 -8.17 0.12
C THR A 557 -1.53 -8.34 1.64
N ALA A 558 -1.75 -7.24 2.36
CA ALA A 558 -1.86 -7.26 3.81
C ALA A 558 -3.13 -8.04 4.27
N PRO A 559 -3.06 -8.77 5.40
CA PRO A 559 -4.22 -9.46 5.97
C PRO A 559 -5.23 -8.45 6.56
N ALA A 560 -6.52 -8.81 6.49
CA ALA A 560 -7.55 -8.19 7.32
C ALA A 560 -7.61 -8.86 8.69
N LEU A 561 -7.96 -8.10 9.72
CA LEU A 561 -7.74 -8.51 11.11
C LEU A 561 -9.00 -8.30 11.95
N THR A 562 -9.27 -9.19 12.90
CA THR A 562 -10.28 -8.99 13.95
C THR A 562 -9.94 -9.79 15.20
N GLN A 563 -10.50 -9.40 16.33
CA GLN A 563 -10.56 -10.24 17.53
C GLN A 563 -11.93 -10.95 17.58
N ASP A 564 -11.97 -12.19 18.09
CA ASP A 564 -13.22 -12.88 18.42
C ASP A 564 -13.62 -12.73 19.90
N ASP A 565 -14.83 -13.20 20.24
CA ASP A 565 -15.35 -13.13 21.62
C ASP A 565 -14.54 -13.95 22.64
N ALA A 566 -13.67 -14.85 22.18
CA ALA A 566 -12.74 -15.62 23.00
C ALA A 566 -11.34 -15.00 23.05
N HIS A 567 -11.21 -13.75 22.59
CA HIS A 567 -9.97 -12.99 22.51
C HIS A 567 -8.90 -13.58 21.58
N ASN A 568 -9.26 -14.44 20.62
CA ASN A 568 -8.30 -14.86 19.60
C ASN A 568 -8.15 -13.78 18.53
N LEU A 569 -6.92 -13.46 18.17
CA LEU A 569 -6.61 -12.61 17.01
C LEU A 569 -6.69 -13.44 15.73
N TRP A 570 -7.57 -13.05 14.81
CA TRP A 570 -7.76 -13.68 13.51
C TRP A 570 -7.17 -12.84 12.39
N LEU A 571 -6.51 -13.52 11.46
CA LEU A 571 -5.92 -12.97 10.24
C LEU A 571 -6.61 -13.57 9.02
N PHE A 572 -7.06 -12.72 8.10
CA PHE A 572 -7.73 -13.11 6.86
C PHE A 572 -6.94 -12.62 5.65
N PHE A 573 -6.44 -13.54 4.83
CA PHE A 573 -5.62 -13.22 3.66
C PHE A 573 -5.78 -14.28 2.59
N GLY A 574 -5.61 -13.88 1.34
CA GLY A 574 -5.59 -14.80 0.21
C GLY A 574 -4.21 -14.92 -0.42
N THR A 575 -4.07 -15.94 -1.27
CA THR A 575 -2.86 -16.16 -2.05
C THR A 575 -3.08 -15.81 -3.52
N GLY A 576 -2.02 -15.33 -4.15
CA GLY A 576 -2.07 -14.79 -5.49
C GLY A 576 -0.95 -13.81 -5.80
N ARG A 577 -0.57 -13.79 -7.08
CA ARG A 577 0.26 -12.74 -7.67
C ARG A 577 -0.17 -12.45 -9.11
N PHE A 578 0.00 -11.21 -9.54
CA PHE A 578 -0.34 -10.76 -10.89
C PHE A 578 0.50 -9.54 -11.29
N TYR A 579 1.80 -9.75 -11.47
CA TYR A 579 2.76 -8.71 -11.82
C TYR A 579 3.28 -8.80 -13.26
N SER A 580 3.20 -9.99 -13.87
CA SER A 580 3.87 -10.29 -15.13
C SER A 580 2.97 -11.05 -16.10
N ALA A 581 3.39 -11.12 -17.37
CA ALA A 581 2.67 -11.89 -18.38
C ALA A 581 2.62 -13.39 -18.06
N THR A 582 3.64 -13.95 -17.39
CA THR A 582 3.66 -15.37 -17.01
C THR A 582 2.62 -15.69 -15.93
N ASP A 583 2.24 -14.69 -15.11
CA ASP A 583 1.17 -14.84 -14.12
C ASP A 583 -0.20 -15.06 -14.78
N LYS A 584 -0.44 -14.55 -16.00
CA LYS A 584 -1.69 -14.77 -16.77
C LYS A 584 -1.90 -16.24 -17.14
N SER A 585 -0.81 -16.94 -17.45
CA SER A 585 -0.84 -18.37 -17.82
C SER A 585 -0.65 -19.30 -16.62
N ASN A 586 -0.32 -18.78 -15.43
CA ASN A 586 -0.21 -19.60 -14.23
C ASN A 586 -1.60 -20.06 -13.80
N VAL A 587 -1.74 -21.38 -13.62
CA VAL A 587 -3.01 -22.04 -13.29
C VAL A 587 -2.98 -22.69 -11.91
N ASP A 588 -1.99 -22.35 -11.08
CA ASP A 588 -1.84 -22.91 -9.74
C ASP A 588 -3.05 -22.48 -8.89
N ILE A 589 -3.67 -23.45 -8.24
CA ILE A 589 -4.80 -23.29 -7.31
C ILE A 589 -4.37 -22.44 -6.10
N GLN A 590 -5.09 -21.35 -5.88
CA GLN A 590 -4.87 -20.45 -4.74
C GLN A 590 -5.95 -20.64 -3.66
N HIS A 591 -5.70 -20.05 -2.51
CA HIS A 591 -6.48 -20.26 -1.30
C HIS A 591 -6.74 -18.92 -0.60
N PHE A 592 -7.79 -18.91 0.22
CA PHE A 592 -8.03 -17.85 1.21
C PHE A 592 -8.04 -18.47 2.60
N PHE A 593 -7.39 -17.81 3.55
CA PHE A 593 -7.15 -18.32 4.88
C PHE A 593 -7.81 -17.43 5.93
N GLY A 594 -8.28 -18.05 7.02
CA GLY A 594 -8.58 -17.41 8.29
C GLY A 594 -7.76 -18.11 9.37
N VAL A 595 -6.73 -17.47 9.91
CA VAL A 595 -5.76 -18.08 10.83
C VAL A 595 -5.72 -17.34 12.15
N LYS A 596 -5.70 -18.07 13.27
CA LYS A 596 -5.56 -17.51 14.61
C LYS A 596 -4.10 -17.41 15.03
N ASP A 597 -3.69 -16.23 15.46
CA ASP A 597 -2.39 -16.04 16.10
C ASP A 597 -2.48 -16.26 17.61
N CYS A 598 -2.04 -17.43 18.06
CA CYS A 598 -2.01 -17.78 19.48
C CYS A 598 -0.89 -17.07 20.26
N ILE A 599 0.13 -16.51 19.61
CA ILE A 599 1.25 -15.86 20.28
C ILE A 599 0.84 -14.47 20.72
N VAL A 600 0.22 -13.70 19.82
CA VAL A 600 -0.27 -12.36 20.15
C VAL A 600 -1.48 -12.43 21.10
N SER A 601 -2.36 -13.42 20.94
CA SER A 601 -3.48 -13.65 21.87
C SER A 601 -3.08 -14.31 23.20
N GLY A 602 -1.81 -14.71 23.38
CA GLY A 602 -1.31 -15.32 24.62
C GLY A 602 -1.66 -16.80 24.83
N GLY A 603 -2.24 -17.48 23.84
CA GLY A 603 -2.52 -18.92 23.84
C GLY A 603 -1.30 -19.84 23.62
N CYS A 604 -0.16 -19.30 23.21
CA CYS A 604 1.08 -20.06 22.96
C CYS A 604 2.29 -19.44 23.69
N SER A 605 3.15 -20.30 24.27
CA SER A 605 4.41 -19.87 24.90
C SER A 605 5.59 -19.80 23.94
N GLY A 606 5.62 -20.66 22.92
CA GLY A 606 6.67 -20.68 21.89
C GLY A 606 6.35 -19.72 20.74
N GLN A 607 7.18 -18.69 20.55
CA GLN A 607 6.99 -17.72 19.46
C GLN A 607 7.30 -18.29 18.05
N THR A 608 7.84 -19.50 17.94
CA THR A 608 8.15 -20.18 16.67
C THR A 608 7.03 -21.11 16.18
N VAL A 609 5.93 -21.21 16.92
CA VAL A 609 4.82 -22.11 16.58
C VAL A 609 4.05 -21.60 15.37
N GLU A 610 4.05 -22.39 14.29
CA GLU A 610 3.17 -22.18 13.12
C GLU A 610 1.74 -22.70 13.37
N ARG A 611 0.78 -22.13 12.63
CA ARG A 611 -0.68 -22.32 12.81
C ARG A 611 -1.28 -23.10 11.65
N ASN A 612 -0.80 -24.32 11.44
CA ASN A 612 -1.06 -25.12 10.23
C ASN A 612 -2.19 -26.16 10.36
N ASN A 613 -2.81 -26.30 11.53
CA ASN A 613 -3.97 -27.19 11.74
C ASN A 613 -5.28 -26.47 11.38
N LEU A 614 -5.63 -26.45 10.09
CA LEU A 614 -6.75 -25.66 9.56
C LEU A 614 -7.91 -26.54 9.06
N PHE A 615 -9.13 -26.05 9.25
CA PHE A 615 -10.34 -26.63 8.67
C PHE A 615 -10.50 -26.28 7.18
N ASN A 616 -10.78 -27.27 6.32
CA ASN A 616 -11.11 -27.01 4.92
C ASN A 616 -12.59 -26.58 4.78
N SER A 617 -12.81 -25.28 4.59
CA SER A 617 -14.13 -24.65 4.44
C SER A 617 -14.62 -24.51 2.99
N SER A 618 -13.89 -25.07 2.02
CA SER A 618 -14.17 -24.89 0.58
C SER A 618 -15.61 -25.23 0.22
N ASN A 619 -16.11 -26.33 0.78
CA ASN A 619 -17.36 -26.99 0.41
C ASN A 619 -18.48 -26.82 1.45
N VAL A 620 -18.32 -25.84 2.36
CA VAL A 620 -19.36 -25.52 3.34
C VAL A 620 -20.54 -24.88 2.63
N VAL A 621 -21.71 -25.49 2.78
CA VAL A 621 -22.98 -24.96 2.29
C VAL A 621 -23.86 -24.64 3.49
N THR A 622 -24.44 -23.44 3.50
CA THR A 622 -25.35 -22.97 4.55
C THR A 622 -26.73 -22.77 3.95
N CYS A 623 -27.76 -23.27 4.63
CA CYS A 623 -29.13 -23.11 4.19
C CYS A 623 -29.82 -21.96 4.94
N SER A 624 -30.49 -21.07 4.20
CA SER A 624 -31.30 -19.98 4.76
C SER A 624 -32.78 -20.38 4.93
N SER A 625 -33.27 -21.33 4.14
CA SER A 625 -34.60 -21.94 4.28
C SER A 625 -34.58 -23.41 3.85
N CYS A 626 -34.55 -24.32 4.83
CA CYS A 626 -34.60 -25.78 4.64
C CYS A 626 -35.48 -26.44 5.72
N PRO A 627 -35.89 -27.71 5.55
CA PRO A 627 -36.58 -28.49 6.58
C PRO A 627 -35.82 -28.50 7.91
N ALA A 628 -36.54 -28.53 9.05
CA ALA A 628 -35.94 -28.49 10.37
C ALA A 628 -34.81 -29.54 10.53
N GLY A 629 -33.62 -29.07 10.90
CA GLY A 629 -32.44 -29.93 11.07
C GLY A 629 -31.59 -30.13 9.81
N THR A 630 -31.43 -29.12 8.95
CA THR A 630 -30.57 -29.22 7.75
C THR A 630 -29.76 -27.92 7.50
N ASN A 631 -29.27 -27.27 8.56
CA ASN A 631 -28.78 -25.89 8.43
C ASN A 631 -27.38 -25.76 7.78
N THR A 632 -26.54 -26.81 7.81
CA THR A 632 -25.15 -26.77 7.29
C THR A 632 -24.68 -28.14 6.80
N SER A 633 -24.02 -28.22 5.64
CA SER A 633 -23.37 -29.44 5.13
C SER A 633 -21.91 -29.16 4.73
N THR A 634 -21.02 -30.13 4.99
CA THR A 634 -19.58 -30.06 4.68
C THR A 634 -19.17 -30.95 3.49
N THR A 635 -20.05 -31.83 3.02
CA THR A 635 -19.70 -32.93 2.10
C THR A 635 -20.21 -32.77 0.67
N GLY A 636 -20.79 -31.61 0.31
CA GLY A 636 -21.27 -31.42 -1.05
C GLY A 636 -22.28 -32.49 -1.51
N SER A 637 -23.10 -33.00 -0.60
CA SER A 637 -24.20 -33.92 -0.91
C SER A 637 -25.51 -33.33 -0.42
N THR A 638 -26.51 -33.27 -1.29
CA THR A 638 -27.90 -32.93 -0.93
C THR A 638 -28.66 -34.12 -0.33
N SER A 639 -28.11 -35.34 -0.43
CA SER A 639 -28.76 -36.58 -0.02
C SER A 639 -28.38 -37.08 1.39
N SER A 640 -27.43 -36.42 2.05
CA SER A 640 -27.04 -36.72 3.44
C SER A 640 -26.63 -35.46 4.19
N PHE A 641 -27.63 -34.70 4.66
CA PHE A 641 -27.42 -33.65 5.65
C PHE A 641 -27.04 -34.27 7.00
N THR A 642 -25.76 -34.26 7.36
CA THR A 642 -25.36 -34.47 8.75
C THR A 642 -25.26 -33.11 9.42
N ILE A 643 -26.19 -32.83 10.32
CA ILE A 643 -26.11 -31.66 11.17
C ILE A 643 -24.99 -31.86 12.21
N GLY A 644 -24.11 -30.88 12.32
CA GLY A 644 -23.50 -30.52 13.60
C GLY A 644 -24.40 -29.58 14.42
N PHE A 645 -25.69 -29.89 14.54
CA PHE A 645 -26.62 -29.36 15.56
C PHE A 645 -27.50 -30.49 16.11
N SER A 646 -27.07 -31.76 16.02
CA SER A 646 -27.68 -32.82 16.82
C SER A 646 -27.28 -32.59 18.27
N ALA A 647 -28.28 -32.42 19.14
CA ALA A 647 -28.13 -32.36 20.59
C ALA A 647 -27.16 -33.46 21.08
N GLY A 648 -25.91 -33.09 21.36
CA GLY A 648 -24.87 -34.01 21.86
C GLY A 648 -23.48 -33.93 21.21
N GLY A 649 -23.29 -33.23 20.07
CA GLY A 649 -21.97 -33.02 19.43
C GLY A 649 -21.84 -31.60 18.87
N GLY A 650 -20.72 -30.93 19.12
CA GLY A 650 -20.56 -29.46 19.00
C GLY A 650 -20.89 -28.81 17.65
N ASN A 651 -21.18 -27.49 17.70
CA ASN A 651 -21.42 -26.59 16.57
C ASN A 651 -20.16 -26.48 15.65
N LEU A 652 -20.31 -26.31 14.32
CA LEU A 652 -19.20 -26.07 13.37
C LEU A 652 -18.26 -24.96 13.85
N VAL A 653 -18.81 -23.89 14.42
CA VAL A 653 -18.02 -22.83 15.07
C VAL A 653 -17.13 -23.40 16.15
N ASN A 654 -17.65 -24.25 17.05
CA ASN A 654 -16.87 -24.87 18.13
C ASN A 654 -15.77 -25.79 17.57
N SER A 655 -16.06 -26.53 16.50
CA SER A 655 -15.07 -27.40 15.85
C SER A 655 -13.89 -26.61 15.32
N ILE A 656 -14.14 -25.51 14.62
CA ILE A 656 -13.09 -24.64 14.05
C ILE A 656 -12.41 -23.83 15.16
N GLN A 657 -13.13 -23.46 16.21
CA GLN A 657 -12.55 -22.79 17.37
C GLN A 657 -11.52 -23.67 18.12
N ASN A 658 -11.61 -25.00 18.03
CA ASN A 658 -10.58 -25.91 18.54
C ASN A 658 -9.42 -26.16 17.56
N MET A 659 -9.46 -25.59 16.37
CA MET A 659 -8.40 -25.64 15.35
C MET A 659 -7.62 -24.33 15.32
N ASP A 660 -6.59 -24.26 14.49
CA ASP A 660 -5.81 -23.04 14.29
C ASP A 660 -6.50 -22.03 13.36
N GLY A 661 -7.57 -22.46 12.69
CA GLY A 661 -8.36 -21.64 11.78
C GLY A 661 -9.01 -22.46 10.67
N TRP A 662 -9.22 -21.83 9.52
CA TRP A 662 -9.80 -22.44 8.34
C TRP A 662 -9.15 -21.92 7.05
N PHE A 663 -9.36 -22.62 5.95
CA PHE A 663 -9.03 -22.14 4.61
C PHE A 663 -10.13 -22.51 3.61
N THR A 664 -10.22 -21.78 2.50
CA THR A 664 -11.06 -22.13 1.34
C THR A 664 -10.19 -22.15 0.10
N THR A 665 -10.27 -23.23 -0.65
CA THR A 665 -9.64 -23.40 -1.97
C THR A 665 -10.51 -22.72 -3.02
N PHE A 666 -9.89 -21.95 -3.90
CA PHE A 666 -10.60 -21.37 -5.04
C PHE A 666 -10.80 -22.42 -6.14
N ASN A 667 -12.02 -22.52 -6.67
CA ASN A 667 -12.41 -23.48 -7.70
C ASN A 667 -11.91 -24.91 -7.44
N ASP A 668 -12.21 -25.48 -6.26
CA ASP A 668 -11.86 -26.86 -5.95
C ASP A 668 -12.46 -27.82 -7.02
N PRO A 669 -11.63 -28.46 -7.87
CA PRO A 669 -12.12 -29.30 -8.96
C PRO A 669 -12.78 -30.59 -8.46
N THR A 670 -12.60 -30.93 -7.18
CA THR A 670 -13.19 -32.11 -6.55
C THR A 670 -14.58 -31.86 -5.97
N ALA A 671 -15.06 -30.61 -5.99
CA ALA A 671 -16.28 -30.23 -5.28
C ALA A 671 -17.10 -29.13 -6.00
N PRO A 672 -18.00 -29.51 -6.92
CA PRO A 672 -18.72 -28.59 -7.82
C PRO A 672 -19.85 -27.77 -7.16
N LEU A 673 -20.05 -27.86 -5.84
CA LEU A 673 -21.22 -27.30 -5.16
C LEU A 673 -20.93 -25.98 -4.42
N GLN A 674 -20.23 -25.07 -5.10
CA GLN A 674 -20.33 -23.67 -4.73
C GLN A 674 -21.74 -23.17 -5.02
N THR A 675 -22.23 -22.20 -4.25
CA THR A 675 -23.52 -21.53 -4.50
C THR A 675 -23.24 -20.06 -4.80
N PRO A 676 -23.51 -19.60 -6.04
CA PRO A 676 -24.09 -20.33 -7.17
C PRO A 676 -23.16 -21.42 -7.75
N PRO A 677 -23.69 -22.51 -8.35
CA PRO A 677 -22.88 -23.53 -9.02
C PRO A 677 -22.00 -22.88 -10.08
N ARG A 678 -20.69 -23.05 -9.96
CA ARG A 678 -19.73 -22.52 -10.92
C ARG A 678 -19.28 -23.63 -11.85
N ALA A 679 -19.24 -23.36 -13.16
CA ALA A 679 -18.67 -24.30 -14.12
C ALA A 679 -17.24 -24.66 -13.67
N ALA A 680 -16.93 -25.95 -13.56
CA ALA A 680 -15.72 -26.50 -12.95
C ALA A 680 -14.40 -26.20 -13.71
N MET A 681 -14.30 -25.12 -14.50
CA MET A 681 -13.18 -24.87 -15.41
C MET A 681 -12.78 -23.39 -15.51
N THR A 682 -12.41 -22.75 -14.40
CA THR A 682 -11.57 -21.55 -14.46
C THR A 682 -10.37 -21.73 -13.53
N SER A 683 -9.28 -22.25 -14.09
CA SER A 683 -8.02 -22.42 -13.36
C SER A 683 -7.33 -21.07 -13.15
N GLY A 684 -6.46 -20.97 -12.14
CA GLY A 684 -5.66 -19.76 -11.88
C GLY A 684 -6.39 -18.62 -11.16
N GLU A 685 -7.54 -18.87 -10.52
CA GLU A 685 -8.18 -17.88 -9.62
C GLU A 685 -7.26 -17.52 -8.45
N ARG A 686 -7.22 -16.24 -8.09
CA ARG A 686 -6.32 -15.71 -7.07
C ARG A 686 -6.87 -14.46 -6.38
N ASN A 687 -6.44 -14.20 -5.15
CA ASN A 687 -6.77 -12.97 -4.43
C ASN A 687 -5.59 -11.98 -4.55
N LEU A 688 -5.90 -10.73 -4.88
CA LEU A 688 -4.93 -9.67 -5.19
C LEU A 688 -5.27 -8.34 -4.49
N ALA A 689 -6.27 -8.35 -3.62
CA ALA A 689 -6.68 -7.21 -2.82
C ALA A 689 -6.97 -7.67 -1.39
N SER A 690 -6.61 -6.86 -0.41
CA SER A 690 -6.93 -7.12 1.00
C SER A 690 -8.44 -7.28 1.20
N ALA A 691 -8.83 -8.12 2.16
CA ALA A 691 -10.23 -8.34 2.49
C ALA A 691 -10.83 -7.15 3.26
N THR A 692 -12.15 -7.02 3.23
CA THR A 692 -12.92 -6.06 4.01
C THR A 692 -13.71 -6.82 5.08
N LEU A 693 -13.59 -6.41 6.33
CA LEU A 693 -14.28 -7.05 7.46
C LEU A 693 -15.35 -6.12 8.01
N LEU A 694 -16.58 -6.62 8.11
CA LEU A 694 -17.71 -5.87 8.66
C LEU A 694 -18.74 -6.80 9.27
N GLY A 695 -19.19 -6.53 10.50
CA GLY A 695 -20.30 -7.24 11.15
C GLY A 695 -20.13 -8.77 11.16
N GLY A 696 -18.92 -9.27 11.39
CA GLY A 696 -18.61 -10.72 11.39
C GLY A 696 -18.52 -11.36 10.00
N THR A 697 -18.62 -10.60 8.91
CA THR A 697 -18.44 -11.10 7.55
C THR A 697 -17.11 -10.61 6.97
N VAL A 698 -16.38 -11.54 6.37
CA VAL A 698 -15.17 -11.27 5.59
C VAL A 698 -15.55 -11.25 4.12
N PHE A 699 -15.41 -10.08 3.50
CA PHE A 699 -15.61 -9.86 2.09
C PHE A 699 -14.25 -9.82 1.41
N PHE A 700 -14.03 -10.64 0.39
CA PHE A 700 -12.78 -10.61 -0.36
C PHE A 700 -13.04 -10.82 -1.84
N THR A 701 -12.20 -10.22 -2.68
CA THR A 701 -12.34 -10.30 -4.13
C THR A 701 -11.29 -11.22 -4.72
N THR A 702 -11.64 -11.92 -5.78
CA THR A 702 -10.69 -12.76 -6.52
C THR A 702 -10.74 -12.39 -7.99
N PHE A 703 -9.66 -12.72 -8.70
CA PHE A 703 -9.51 -12.47 -10.11
C PHE A 703 -9.10 -13.75 -10.83
N ILE A 704 -9.68 -13.96 -12.01
CA ILE A 704 -9.31 -15.02 -12.93
C ILE A 704 -8.78 -14.38 -14.21
N PRO A 705 -7.46 -14.40 -14.44
CA PRO A 705 -6.89 -13.90 -15.67
C PRO A 705 -7.38 -14.69 -16.88
N THR A 706 -7.59 -14.02 -18.03
CA THR A 706 -7.73 -14.75 -19.30
C THR A 706 -6.36 -15.19 -19.81
N THR A 707 -6.29 -16.39 -20.37
CA THR A 707 -5.06 -16.93 -20.97
C THR A 707 -4.76 -16.33 -22.36
N ASP A 708 -5.72 -15.64 -22.98
CA ASP A 708 -5.51 -14.93 -24.23
C ASP A 708 -4.67 -13.67 -23.98
N ILE A 709 -3.45 -13.65 -24.51
CA ILE A 709 -2.50 -12.54 -24.38
C ILE A 709 -2.96 -11.27 -25.11
N CYS A 710 -3.88 -11.39 -26.07
CA CYS A 710 -4.46 -10.28 -26.82
C CYS A 710 -5.66 -9.63 -26.12
N GLN A 711 -6.19 -10.27 -25.07
CA GLN A 711 -7.27 -9.73 -24.25
C GLN A 711 -6.71 -9.34 -22.87
N SER A 712 -6.69 -8.04 -22.56
CA SER A 712 -6.28 -7.53 -21.24
C SER A 712 -7.41 -7.64 -20.21
N THR A 713 -8.16 -8.74 -20.25
CA THR A 713 -9.38 -8.92 -19.45
C THR A 713 -9.28 -10.17 -18.56
N GLY A 714 -10.31 -10.40 -17.76
CA GLY A 714 -10.37 -11.45 -16.76
C GLY A 714 -11.61 -11.22 -15.91
N THR A 715 -12.05 -12.23 -15.17
CA THR A 715 -13.31 -12.15 -14.42
C THR A 715 -13.05 -11.98 -12.93
N GLY A 716 -13.70 -10.99 -12.33
CA GLY A 716 -13.69 -10.75 -10.89
C GLY A 716 -14.82 -11.47 -10.16
N GLN A 717 -14.57 -11.93 -8.94
CA GLN A 717 -15.58 -12.46 -8.03
C GLN A 717 -15.52 -11.75 -6.68
N LEU A 718 -16.65 -11.66 -6.00
CA LEU A 718 -16.78 -11.24 -4.61
C LEU A 718 -17.20 -12.44 -3.77
N TYR A 719 -16.45 -12.75 -2.72
CA TYR A 719 -16.83 -13.74 -1.71
C TYR A 719 -17.30 -13.05 -0.45
N ALA A 720 -18.23 -13.69 0.27
CA ALA A 720 -18.68 -13.26 1.57
C ALA A 720 -18.78 -14.48 2.50
N VAL A 721 -17.87 -14.56 3.47
CA VAL A 721 -17.77 -15.70 4.39
C VAL A 721 -17.86 -15.25 5.84
N TYR A 722 -18.40 -16.11 6.69
CA TYR A 722 -18.41 -15.87 8.13
C TYR A 722 -17.00 -16.08 8.70
N TYR A 723 -16.52 -15.10 9.46
CA TYR A 723 -15.12 -15.04 9.88
C TYR A 723 -14.69 -16.24 10.73
N LEU A 724 -15.60 -16.87 11.50
CA LEU A 724 -15.28 -18.04 12.33
C LEU A 724 -15.28 -19.37 11.57
N THR A 725 -15.88 -19.44 10.37
CA THR A 725 -16.09 -20.73 9.69
C THR A 725 -15.60 -20.82 8.26
N GLY A 726 -15.37 -19.69 7.58
CA GLY A 726 -15.00 -19.68 6.16
C GLY A 726 -16.11 -20.10 5.19
N GLY A 727 -17.30 -20.40 5.72
CA GLY A 727 -18.51 -20.69 4.97
C GLY A 727 -19.49 -19.51 4.94
N PRO A 728 -20.57 -19.57 4.15
CA PRO A 728 -21.58 -18.52 4.14
C PRO A 728 -22.33 -18.43 5.47
N TYR A 729 -22.76 -17.23 5.86
CA TYR A 729 -23.61 -17.03 7.05
C TYR A 729 -25.09 -17.32 6.76
N THR A 730 -25.87 -17.79 7.74
CA THR A 730 -27.28 -18.18 7.53
C THR A 730 -28.17 -17.02 7.09
N GLY A 731 -27.88 -15.80 7.54
CA GLY A 731 -28.61 -14.58 7.17
C GLY A 731 -28.39 -14.09 5.73
N SER A 732 -27.51 -14.74 4.97
CA SER A 732 -27.10 -14.39 3.61
C SER A 732 -26.53 -12.98 3.43
N ALA A 733 -25.21 -12.90 3.23
CA ALA A 733 -24.53 -11.63 3.08
C ALA A 733 -24.66 -11.01 1.69
N ILE A 734 -24.79 -11.82 0.64
CA ILE A 734 -24.77 -11.39 -0.77
C ILE A 734 -25.85 -12.08 -1.62
N GLY A 735 -26.93 -12.54 -0.99
CA GLY A 735 -28.05 -13.22 -1.66
C GLY A 735 -28.03 -14.74 -1.54
N SER A 736 -29.03 -15.38 -2.12
CA SER A 736 -29.26 -16.82 -2.02
C SER A 736 -29.73 -17.40 -3.35
N ALA A 737 -29.60 -18.72 -3.50
CA ALA A 737 -30.02 -19.44 -4.69
C ALA A 737 -30.91 -20.63 -4.30
N THR A 738 -31.94 -20.91 -5.09
CA THR A 738 -32.81 -22.06 -4.90
C THR A 738 -32.18 -23.33 -5.49
N SER A 739 -32.15 -24.41 -4.73
CA SER A 739 -31.73 -25.75 -5.16
C SER A 739 -32.77 -26.77 -4.73
N GLY A 740 -33.62 -27.20 -5.66
CA GLY A 740 -34.83 -27.98 -5.34
C GLY A 740 -35.76 -27.19 -4.43
N SER A 741 -36.16 -27.77 -3.29
CA SER A 741 -36.99 -27.12 -2.26
C SER A 741 -36.20 -26.24 -1.28
N ASN A 742 -34.88 -26.19 -1.41
CA ASN A 742 -33.99 -25.53 -0.45
C ASN A 742 -33.55 -24.16 -0.97
N THR A 743 -33.38 -23.20 -0.05
CA THR A 743 -32.75 -21.91 -0.35
C THR A 743 -31.37 -21.88 0.30
N LEU A 744 -30.33 -21.84 -0.52
CA LEU A 744 -28.93 -21.89 -0.09
C LEU A 744 -28.31 -20.50 -0.12
N THR A 745 -27.58 -20.14 0.92
CA THR A 745 -26.87 -18.86 0.96
C THR A 745 -25.71 -18.86 -0.03
N ALA A 746 -25.58 -17.80 -0.83
CA ALA A 746 -24.46 -17.64 -1.74
C ALA A 746 -23.14 -17.37 -0.98
N LYS A 747 -22.09 -18.11 -1.35
CA LYS A 747 -20.71 -17.89 -0.87
C LYS A 747 -19.99 -16.81 -1.69
N SER A 748 -20.35 -16.71 -2.97
CA SER A 748 -19.74 -15.77 -3.90
C SER A 748 -20.72 -15.21 -4.93
N LEU A 749 -20.34 -14.11 -5.55
CA LEU A 749 -21.06 -13.39 -6.60
C LEU A 749 -20.05 -13.00 -7.71
N SER A 750 -20.47 -13.01 -8.97
CA SER A 750 -19.62 -12.51 -10.06
C SER A 750 -19.67 -10.98 -10.14
N LEU A 751 -18.51 -10.35 -10.31
CA LEU A 751 -18.35 -8.91 -10.53
C LEU A 751 -18.21 -8.56 -12.01
N GLY A 752 -18.23 -9.56 -12.90
CA GLY A 752 -18.01 -9.37 -14.32
C GLY A 752 -16.53 -9.22 -14.69
N GLN A 753 -16.25 -8.46 -15.74
CA GLN A 753 -14.91 -8.31 -16.31
C GLN A 753 -14.09 -7.24 -15.55
N GLY A 754 -12.78 -7.46 -15.50
CA GLY A 754 -11.78 -6.58 -14.90
C GLY A 754 -11.25 -7.09 -13.56
N LEU A 755 -10.03 -6.68 -13.23
CA LEU A 755 -9.41 -6.91 -11.93
C LEU A 755 -10.17 -6.11 -10.86
N PRO A 756 -10.81 -6.75 -9.87
CA PRO A 756 -11.55 -6.04 -8.83
C PRO A 756 -10.64 -5.48 -7.74
N THR A 757 -11.01 -4.32 -7.20
CA THR A 757 -10.39 -3.72 -6.00
C THR A 757 -10.81 -4.45 -4.72
N GLN A 758 -10.26 -4.02 -3.58
CA GLN A 758 -10.89 -4.26 -2.28
C GLN A 758 -12.32 -3.67 -2.29
N MET A 759 -13.27 -4.37 -1.66
CA MET A 759 -14.64 -3.88 -1.55
C MET A 759 -14.72 -2.69 -0.58
N GLN A 760 -15.15 -1.54 -1.08
CA GLN A 760 -15.44 -0.37 -0.26
C GLN A 760 -16.84 -0.51 0.34
N VAL A 761 -17.01 -0.12 1.61
CA VAL A 761 -18.30 -0.22 2.31
C VAL A 761 -18.88 1.17 2.48
N HIS A 762 -20.16 1.32 2.13
CA HIS A 762 -20.96 2.46 2.54
C HIS A 762 -22.09 2.00 3.47
N VAL A 763 -22.25 2.70 4.59
CA VAL A 763 -23.30 2.45 5.60
C VAL A 763 -24.20 3.67 5.66
N GLY A 764 -25.44 3.53 5.21
CA GLY A 764 -26.37 4.65 5.04
C GLY A 764 -27.83 4.21 4.93
N GLY A 765 -28.74 5.17 5.16
CA GLY A 765 -30.19 4.95 5.03
C GLY A 765 -30.71 5.09 3.60
N GLU A 766 -29.96 5.74 2.72
CA GLU A 766 -30.31 5.92 1.32
C GLU A 766 -29.70 4.80 0.48
N LEU A 767 -30.55 4.00 -0.15
CA LEU A 767 -30.13 2.94 -1.06
C LEU A 767 -29.77 3.55 -2.44
N PRO A 768 -28.74 3.01 -3.11
CA PRO A 768 -28.28 3.53 -4.39
C PRO A 768 -29.29 3.31 -5.51
N ILE A 769 -29.16 4.15 -6.54
CA ILE A 769 -29.87 4.04 -7.82
C ILE A 769 -29.22 2.89 -8.61
N ASN A 770 -29.91 1.76 -8.81
CA ASN A 770 -29.51 0.58 -9.61
C ASN A 770 -28.31 -0.28 -9.12
N PRO A 771 -28.51 -1.21 -8.16
CA PRO A 771 -27.50 -2.21 -7.80
C PRO A 771 -27.30 -3.27 -8.90
N THR A 772 -26.07 -3.77 -9.05
CA THR A 772 -25.71 -4.86 -9.98
C THR A 772 -25.78 -6.22 -9.28
N GLY A 773 -26.46 -7.20 -9.87
CA GLY A 773 -26.64 -8.55 -9.33
C GLY A 773 -28.08 -9.05 -9.53
N PRO A 774 -28.42 -10.29 -9.18
CA PRO A 774 -29.80 -10.77 -9.24
C PRO A 774 -30.64 -9.96 -8.25
N THR A 775 -31.31 -8.94 -8.75
CA THR A 775 -32.27 -8.15 -7.98
C THR A 775 -33.61 -8.86 -8.05
N THR A 776 -33.76 -9.91 -7.25
CA THR A 776 -35.12 -10.21 -6.79
C THR A 776 -35.59 -8.97 -6.05
N ALA A 777 -36.78 -8.46 -6.37
CA ALA A 777 -37.37 -7.29 -5.71
C ALA A 777 -37.53 -7.59 -4.21
N GLY A 778 -36.51 -7.30 -3.40
CA GLY A 778 -36.44 -7.67 -1.98
C GLY A 778 -35.02 -7.77 -1.40
N ASP A 779 -33.98 -8.01 -2.19
CA ASP A 779 -32.64 -8.29 -1.65
C ASP A 779 -31.97 -7.07 -0.97
N CYS A 780 -32.21 -5.87 -1.50
CA CYS A 780 -31.78 -4.62 -0.88
C CYS A 780 -32.78 -4.06 0.15
N ALA A 781 -33.98 -4.66 0.27
CA ALA A 781 -34.98 -4.18 1.22
C ALA A 781 -34.46 -4.36 2.66
N GLY A 782 -34.36 -3.24 3.40
CA GLY A 782 -33.81 -3.20 4.75
C GLY A 782 -32.28 -3.27 4.85
N ALA A 783 -31.54 -3.39 3.72
CA ALA A 783 -30.09 -3.27 3.74
C ALA A 783 -29.69 -1.81 4.00
N ARG A 784 -28.91 -1.56 5.06
CA ARG A 784 -28.29 -0.25 5.34
C ARG A 784 -26.87 -0.13 4.80
N VAL A 785 -26.48 -1.11 3.98
CA VAL A 785 -25.08 -1.38 3.68
C VAL A 785 -24.96 -1.79 2.23
N ILE A 786 -24.04 -1.13 1.53
CA ILE A 786 -23.67 -1.47 0.17
C ILE A 786 -22.15 -1.65 0.10
N GLY A 787 -21.74 -2.65 -0.67
CA GLY A 787 -20.37 -2.83 -1.12
C GLY A 787 -20.20 -2.22 -2.50
N ILE A 788 -19.15 -1.45 -2.71
CA ILE A 788 -18.75 -0.91 -4.01
C ILE A 788 -17.40 -1.53 -4.35
N THR A 789 -17.32 -2.22 -5.48
CA THR A 789 -16.07 -2.82 -5.95
C THR A 789 -15.78 -2.30 -7.34
N GLN A 790 -14.70 -1.53 -7.51
CA GLN A 790 -14.30 -1.07 -8.83
C GLN A 790 -13.55 -2.19 -9.55
N THR A 791 -13.74 -2.31 -10.86
CA THR A 791 -12.94 -3.20 -11.70
C THR A 791 -12.07 -2.41 -12.67
N SER A 792 -10.99 -3.02 -13.15
CA SER A 792 -10.07 -2.41 -14.12
C SER A 792 -10.71 -2.03 -15.47
N THR A 793 -11.99 -2.36 -15.70
CA THR A 793 -12.75 -1.88 -16.87
C THR A 793 -13.41 -0.52 -16.64
N GLY A 794 -13.31 0.03 -15.42
CA GLY A 794 -14.03 1.23 -14.99
C GLY A 794 -15.43 0.95 -14.46
N ALA A 795 -15.92 -0.28 -14.54
CA ALA A 795 -17.18 -0.67 -13.91
C ALA A 795 -17.05 -0.62 -12.37
N ALA A 796 -18.07 -0.11 -11.69
CA ALA A 796 -18.14 -0.08 -10.23
C ALA A 796 -19.43 -0.79 -9.76
N PRO A 797 -19.51 -2.13 -9.86
CA PRO A 797 -20.66 -2.88 -9.35
C PRO A 797 -20.96 -2.55 -7.89
N ILE A 798 -22.23 -2.23 -7.65
CA ILE A 798 -22.77 -1.95 -6.32
C ILE A 798 -23.54 -3.19 -5.86
N THR A 799 -23.11 -3.75 -4.74
CA THR A 799 -23.68 -4.97 -4.14
C THR A 799 -24.39 -4.61 -2.84
N CYS A 800 -25.66 -4.97 -2.69
CA CYS A 800 -26.34 -4.88 -1.40
C CYS A 800 -25.80 -5.97 -0.47
N VAL A 801 -25.36 -5.60 0.74
CA VAL A 801 -24.77 -6.55 1.68
C VAL A 801 -25.50 -6.58 3.02
N LYS A 802 -25.62 -7.78 3.60
CA LYS A 802 -26.20 -8.01 4.93
C LYS A 802 -25.20 -8.75 5.81
N PRO A 803 -24.29 -8.04 6.50
CA PRO A 803 -23.32 -8.66 7.39
C PRO A 803 -23.96 -9.60 8.41
N ALA A 804 -23.17 -10.59 8.88
CA ALA A 804 -23.65 -11.65 9.76
C ALA A 804 -24.28 -11.13 11.05
N GLN A 805 -23.77 -10.03 11.58
CA GLN A 805 -24.24 -9.39 12.79
C GLN A 805 -24.66 -7.94 12.51
N SER A 806 -25.61 -7.47 13.32
CA SER A 806 -25.97 -6.04 13.33
C SER A 806 -24.78 -5.22 13.79
N PHE A 807 -24.63 -4.06 13.17
CA PHE A 807 -23.59 -3.10 13.52
C PHE A 807 -24.19 -1.70 13.43
N TYR A 808 -23.59 -0.76 14.16
CA TYR A 808 -24.07 0.61 14.20
C TYR A 808 -22.96 1.54 13.69
N SER A 809 -23.27 2.33 12.66
CA SER A 809 -22.44 3.47 12.28
C SER A 809 -22.67 4.60 13.28
N ARG A 810 -22.03 4.53 14.46
CA ARG A 810 -21.98 5.66 15.40
C ARG A 810 -20.68 5.61 16.21
N MET A 811 -19.65 6.25 15.69
CA MET A 811 -18.89 7.17 16.55
C MET A 811 -19.50 8.55 16.31
N VAL A 812 -20.44 8.95 17.17
CA VAL A 812 -20.81 10.36 17.32
C VAL A 812 -20.21 10.74 18.66
N SER A 813 -19.03 11.36 18.65
CA SER A 813 -18.51 11.95 19.87
C SER A 813 -19.38 13.16 20.20
N TRP A 814 -19.73 13.38 21.47
CA TRP A 814 -20.36 14.63 21.89
C TRP A 814 -19.48 15.85 21.57
N ARG A 815 -18.18 15.64 21.31
CA ARG A 815 -17.22 16.66 20.86
C ARG A 815 -17.34 17.02 19.38
N ASP A 816 -18.07 16.23 18.60
CA ASP A 816 -18.36 16.48 17.19
C ASP A 816 -19.67 17.26 16.99
N LEU A 817 -20.46 17.43 18.07
CA LEU A 817 -21.62 18.30 18.18
C LEU A 817 -21.19 19.67 18.70
#